data_AF-A0A4R4Z879-F1
#
_entry.id   AF-A0A4R4Z879-F1
#
_cell.length_a   1.000
_cell.length_b   1.000
_cell.length_c   1.000
_cell.angle_alpha   90.00
_cell.angle_beta   90.00
_cell.angle_gamma   90.00
#
_symmetry.space_group_name_H-M   'P 1'
#
loop_
_entity.id
_entity.type
_entity.pdbx_description
1 polymer ?
#
loop_
_entity_poly.entity_id
_entity_poly.type
_entity_poly.pdbx_seq_one_letter_code
_entity_poly.pdbx_strand_id
1 'polypeptide(L)'
;MLTVISPGLQTTIQDLEGRPGLWDVGVPPSGAADELTFALVNAAVGNPSSAAGLECVQTGPVLTCDEDRLICVGGAAKQATIDGWPVRPGLVVMLPAGAVLDLGLLDGMRGYLAIEGGIDVPPVLGSRATFVLGGFGGQDGRPLAANDQLPLGRRENLLSPANVELPTITDSWQLRVIPGPHGAPDHLTVDGVEAFFGTSWTVDHRSDRTGVRLSGPLPGWARSDGGEAGLHPSNVHDSAYPVGGIMLSGDTPVIVGKDGPSLGGFVVPAVVIEADRWMLGQLCPGDTVELVPVAIEVATAAMSARRRWLADLRQDALPAATIIGTAARPDVLHEASGYTIRCAGERHVLVEAGSAELDLTVRVWVHLLAEALREHRPTGVVEIVEGVRSLLVALDTSRLGPFELAKHLVLLTSSLADPETVVLPAREVTLPIAFDHPEAHEAMRRYAASVRPDAPWCPDNVEFIRRVNDLDERDEVFEIVQQATYLVVGLGDVYLGAPVAVPIDPRHRLVTTKYNPARTWTPQNAVGIGGIYLCVYGMEGPGGYQLVGRTVPVWRLQDERPWLLRQFDKIRFTPVSVEQLAHERAEIAAGRADLKVAPATFSIAEVRRIEQEAPVDIATLRARRRAAFDAERARWGA
;
A
#
# COMPACT_ATOMS: atom_id res chain seq x y z
N MET A 1 32.92 1.04 -11.92
CA MET A 1 32.12 2.08 -11.27
C MET A 1 31.35 2.90 -12.30
N LEU A 2 30.04 3.05 -12.10
CA LEU A 2 29.20 3.96 -12.87
C LEU A 2 29.07 5.28 -12.11
N THR A 3 29.47 6.40 -12.71
CA THR A 3 29.47 7.73 -12.07
C THR A 3 28.34 8.59 -12.63
N VAL A 4 27.58 9.24 -11.74
CA VAL A 4 26.51 10.16 -12.09
C VAL A 4 27.09 11.55 -12.36
N ILE A 5 27.04 12.01 -13.61
CA ILE A 5 27.41 13.39 -13.97
C ILE A 5 26.24 14.32 -13.66
N SER A 6 25.03 13.94 -14.09
CA SER A 6 23.77 14.63 -13.80
C SER A 6 22.70 13.60 -13.46
N PRO A 7 21.90 13.78 -12.39
CA PRO A 7 20.97 12.75 -11.92
C PRO A 7 19.65 12.67 -12.71
N GLY A 8 19.36 13.63 -13.59
CA GLY A 8 18.01 13.80 -14.16
C GLY A 8 17.02 14.39 -13.15
N LEU A 9 15.72 14.25 -13.40
CA LEU A 9 14.68 14.80 -12.50
C LEU A 9 14.50 13.94 -11.24
N GLN A 10 14.30 12.63 -11.44
CA GLN A 10 14.23 11.65 -10.37
C GLN A 10 14.65 10.29 -10.94
N THR A 11 15.89 9.90 -10.66
CA THR A 11 16.44 8.60 -11.04
C THR A 11 16.66 7.76 -9.78
N THR A 12 16.19 6.53 -9.76
CA THR A 12 16.33 5.61 -8.61
C THR A 12 16.87 4.26 -9.06
N ILE A 13 17.55 3.57 -8.15
CA ILE A 13 17.93 2.17 -8.35
C ILE A 13 16.70 1.31 -8.04
N GLN A 14 16.32 0.47 -8.99
CA GLN A 14 15.22 -0.47 -8.84
C GLN A 14 15.69 -1.88 -9.21
N ASP A 15 15.05 -2.88 -8.64
CA ASP A 15 15.12 -4.26 -9.12
C ASP A 15 13.71 -4.72 -9.54
N LEU A 16 13.62 -5.93 -10.10
CA LEU A 16 12.36 -6.47 -10.59
C LEU A 16 11.50 -7.08 -9.47
N GLU A 17 12.14 -7.80 -8.55
CA GLU A 17 11.46 -8.58 -7.52
C GLU A 17 10.91 -7.70 -6.39
N GLY A 18 11.54 -6.56 -6.11
CA GLY A 18 11.17 -5.71 -4.99
C GLY A 18 11.35 -6.42 -3.64
N ARG A 19 10.60 -5.97 -2.62
CA ARG A 19 10.54 -6.51 -1.25
C ARG A 19 9.26 -7.32 -1.03
N PRO A 20 9.20 -8.58 -1.47
CA PRO A 20 8.05 -9.43 -1.18
C PRO A 20 8.02 -9.85 0.30
N GLY A 21 6.85 -10.20 0.82
CA GLY A 21 6.69 -10.86 2.13
C GLY A 21 6.70 -9.93 3.34
N LEU A 22 6.52 -8.63 3.13
CA LEU A 22 6.47 -7.60 4.17
C LEU A 22 5.26 -6.64 4.02
N TRP A 23 4.30 -6.98 3.17
CA TRP A 23 3.05 -6.23 2.95
C TRP A 23 2.15 -6.27 4.19
N ASP A 24 2.23 -7.36 4.97
CA ASP A 24 1.52 -7.52 6.25
C ASP A 24 1.93 -6.50 7.33
N VAL A 25 3.11 -5.92 7.17
CA VAL A 25 3.63 -4.82 7.99
C VAL A 25 3.72 -3.51 7.23
N GLY A 26 3.18 -3.44 6.01
CA GLY A 26 3.13 -2.22 5.19
C GLY A 26 4.49 -1.75 4.67
N VAL A 27 5.43 -2.66 4.44
CA VAL A 27 6.58 -2.36 3.59
C VAL A 27 6.16 -2.63 2.15
N PRO A 28 6.16 -1.62 1.27
CA PRO A 28 5.80 -1.85 -0.11
C PRO A 28 6.89 -2.62 -0.85
N PRO A 29 6.50 -3.39 -1.89
CA PRO A 29 7.48 -4.13 -2.68
C PRO A 29 8.45 -3.18 -3.39
N SER A 30 8.00 -1.99 -3.79
CA SER A 30 8.75 -1.13 -4.71
C SER A 30 9.17 -1.89 -5.97
N GLY A 31 10.40 -1.73 -6.41
CA GLY A 31 10.88 -2.22 -7.70
C GLY A 31 10.43 -1.32 -8.84
N ALA A 32 10.77 -1.74 -10.05
CA ALA A 32 10.42 -1.01 -11.27
C ALA A 32 8.89 -0.86 -11.39
N ALA A 33 8.42 0.36 -11.68
CA ALA A 33 7.01 0.64 -11.88
C ALA A 33 6.48 0.01 -13.19
N ASP A 34 7.30 0.04 -14.25
CA ASP A 34 7.11 -0.75 -15.47
C ASP A 34 7.99 -2.01 -15.39
N GLU A 35 7.45 -3.02 -14.73
CA GLU A 35 8.13 -4.31 -14.54
C GLU A 35 8.44 -5.04 -15.86
N LEU A 36 7.68 -4.79 -16.92
CA LEU A 36 7.83 -5.51 -18.19
C LEU A 36 9.05 -5.00 -18.93
N THR A 37 9.09 -3.69 -19.20
CA THR A 37 10.22 -3.04 -19.85
C THR A 37 11.49 -3.28 -19.06
N PHE A 38 11.45 -3.13 -17.73
CA PHE A 38 12.62 -3.34 -16.88
C PHE A 38 13.16 -4.78 -16.97
N ALA A 39 12.28 -5.78 -16.96
CA ALA A 39 12.68 -7.18 -17.15
C ALA A 39 13.29 -7.42 -18.53
N LEU A 40 12.69 -6.87 -19.59
CA LEU A 40 13.17 -7.02 -20.97
C LEU A 40 14.57 -6.42 -21.15
N VAL A 41 14.81 -5.20 -20.67
CA VAL A 41 16.13 -4.56 -20.83
C VAL A 41 17.23 -5.22 -19.99
N ASN A 42 16.89 -5.75 -18.81
CA ASN A 42 17.85 -6.53 -18.01
C ASN A 42 18.19 -7.87 -18.70
N ALA A 43 17.17 -8.60 -19.14
CA ALA A 43 17.38 -9.84 -19.88
C ALA A 43 18.20 -9.60 -21.17
N ALA A 44 17.99 -8.46 -21.85
CA ALA A 44 18.71 -8.11 -23.07
C ALA A 44 20.23 -8.02 -22.87
N VAL A 45 20.70 -7.46 -21.75
CA VAL A 45 22.14 -7.42 -21.41
C VAL A 45 22.65 -8.69 -20.73
N GLY A 46 21.82 -9.74 -20.64
CA GLY A 46 22.19 -11.03 -20.05
C GLY A 46 22.06 -11.12 -18.53
N ASN A 47 21.49 -10.11 -17.88
CA ASN A 47 21.40 -10.05 -16.42
C ASN A 47 20.41 -11.09 -15.86
N PRO A 48 20.64 -11.62 -14.64
CA PRO A 48 19.64 -12.39 -13.91
C PRO A 48 18.45 -11.50 -13.47
N SER A 49 17.31 -12.12 -13.13
CA SER A 49 16.10 -11.40 -12.66
C SER A 49 16.32 -10.56 -11.40
N SER A 50 17.33 -10.90 -10.60
CA SER A 50 17.71 -10.21 -9.37
C SER A 50 18.61 -8.99 -9.59
N ALA A 51 19.01 -8.71 -10.83
CA ALA A 51 19.83 -7.55 -11.14
C ALA A 51 19.05 -6.24 -10.95
N ALA A 52 19.75 -5.25 -10.39
CA ALA A 52 19.24 -3.90 -10.29
C ALA A 52 19.70 -3.05 -11.49
N GLY A 53 18.90 -2.05 -11.81
CA GLY A 53 19.12 -1.07 -12.87
C GLY A 53 18.52 0.27 -12.46
N LEU A 54 18.44 1.22 -13.40
CA LEU A 54 17.90 2.55 -13.12
C LEU A 54 16.48 2.70 -13.67
N GLU A 55 15.60 3.28 -12.87
CA GLU A 55 14.32 3.86 -13.27
C GLU A 55 14.44 5.38 -13.23
N CYS A 56 14.06 6.05 -14.33
CA CYS A 56 14.17 7.50 -14.50
C CYS A 56 12.79 8.09 -14.81
N VAL A 57 12.47 9.28 -14.29
CA VAL A 57 11.18 9.97 -14.49
C VAL A 57 11.39 11.25 -15.29
N GLN A 58 10.65 11.44 -16.40
CA GLN A 58 10.64 12.61 -17.33
C GLN A 58 11.98 13.05 -17.96
N THR A 59 13.08 13.05 -17.22
CA THR A 59 14.43 13.37 -17.70
C THR A 59 15.40 12.39 -17.06
N GLY A 60 16.14 11.66 -17.90
CA GLY A 60 17.11 10.67 -17.47
C GLY A 60 18.44 11.28 -16.99
N PRO A 61 19.32 10.46 -16.41
CA PRO A 61 20.62 10.89 -15.96
C PRO A 61 21.63 10.99 -17.11
N VAL A 62 22.71 11.73 -16.83
CA VAL A 62 23.96 11.71 -17.60
C VAL A 62 24.99 10.95 -16.77
N LEU A 63 25.60 9.93 -17.36
CA LEU A 63 26.43 8.94 -16.69
C LEU A 63 27.74 8.72 -17.44
N THR A 64 28.78 8.29 -16.73
CA THR A 64 29.98 7.73 -17.34
C THR A 64 30.42 6.47 -16.60
N CYS A 65 31.05 5.54 -17.31
CA CYS A 65 31.54 4.29 -16.75
C CYS A 65 33.06 4.23 -16.93
N ASP A 66 33.77 3.76 -15.93
CA ASP A 66 35.24 3.55 -15.95
C ASP A 66 35.67 2.28 -16.68
N GLU A 67 34.72 1.41 -17.03
CA GLU A 67 34.93 0.15 -17.73
C GLU A 67 33.98 0.00 -18.92
N ASP A 68 34.40 -0.76 -19.94
CA ASP A 68 33.53 -1.18 -21.03
C ASP A 68 32.40 -2.07 -20.50
N ARG A 69 31.14 -1.71 -20.79
CA ARG A 69 29.94 -2.45 -20.37
C ARG A 69 28.89 -2.49 -21.45
N LEU A 70 28.17 -3.61 -21.58
CA LEU A 70 26.95 -3.63 -22.37
C LEU A 70 25.83 -2.90 -21.62
N ILE A 71 25.02 -2.14 -22.35
CA ILE A 71 23.84 -1.47 -21.83
C ILE A 71 22.64 -1.73 -22.73
N CYS A 72 21.44 -1.59 -22.16
CA CYS A 72 20.19 -1.52 -22.90
C CYS A 72 19.27 -0.48 -22.24
N VAL A 73 18.72 0.42 -23.04
CA VAL A 73 17.75 1.43 -22.59
C VAL A 73 16.35 1.06 -23.06
N GLY A 74 15.33 1.43 -22.29
CA GLY A 74 13.94 1.12 -22.62
C GLY A 74 12.92 2.08 -22.02
N GLY A 75 11.65 1.79 -22.28
CA GLY A 75 10.52 2.62 -21.87
C GLY A 75 10.53 3.93 -22.65
N ALA A 76 10.31 5.04 -21.94
CA ALA A 76 10.28 6.38 -22.51
C ALA A 76 11.67 6.93 -22.91
N ALA A 77 12.78 6.22 -22.68
CA ALA A 77 14.15 6.68 -22.96
C ALA A 77 14.53 6.63 -24.46
N LYS A 78 13.76 7.30 -25.33
CA LYS A 78 13.93 7.29 -26.79
C LYS A 78 15.00 8.24 -27.33
N GLN A 79 15.49 9.17 -26.50
CA GLN A 79 16.45 10.20 -26.87
C GLN A 79 17.86 9.95 -26.33
N ALA A 80 18.14 8.72 -25.88
CA ALA A 80 19.43 8.38 -25.28
C ALA A 80 20.58 8.49 -26.30
N THR A 81 21.76 8.91 -25.84
CA THR A 81 22.97 9.02 -26.65
C THR A 81 24.21 8.52 -25.90
N ILE A 82 25.22 8.05 -26.65
CA ILE A 82 26.59 7.82 -26.16
C ILE A 82 27.51 8.78 -26.92
N ASP A 83 28.17 9.71 -26.23
CA ASP A 83 29.00 10.77 -26.82
C ASP A 83 28.29 11.51 -27.97
N GLY A 84 26.97 11.75 -27.81
CA GLY A 84 26.12 12.40 -28.80
C GLY A 84 25.61 11.50 -29.94
N TRP A 85 26.03 10.23 -30.00
CA TRP A 85 25.51 9.26 -30.96
C TRP A 85 24.22 8.60 -30.46
N PRO A 86 23.11 8.62 -31.22
CA PRO A 86 21.83 8.06 -30.76
C PRO A 86 21.90 6.57 -30.42
N VAL A 87 21.29 6.19 -29.28
CA VAL A 87 21.07 4.81 -28.86
C VAL A 87 19.60 4.48 -29.05
N ARG A 88 19.31 3.46 -29.87
CA ARG A 88 17.93 3.00 -30.07
C ARG A 88 17.49 2.14 -28.88
N PRO A 89 16.32 2.40 -28.26
CA PRO A 89 15.77 1.55 -27.20
C PRO A 89 15.63 0.09 -27.63
N GLY A 90 15.89 -0.83 -26.70
CA GLY A 90 15.84 -2.27 -26.93
C GLY A 90 17.07 -2.85 -27.64
N LEU A 91 18.01 -2.02 -28.12
CA LEU A 91 19.29 -2.50 -28.64
C LEU A 91 20.33 -2.60 -27.53
N VAL A 92 21.03 -3.73 -27.51
CA VAL A 92 22.21 -3.92 -26.68
C VAL A 92 23.40 -3.26 -27.37
N VAL A 93 24.00 -2.28 -26.70
CA VAL A 93 25.15 -1.54 -27.21
C VAL A 93 26.27 -1.52 -26.19
N MET A 94 27.50 -1.36 -26.66
CA MET A 94 28.65 -1.14 -25.78
C MET A 94 28.67 0.32 -25.33
N LEU A 95 28.79 0.53 -24.01
CA LEU A 95 29.23 1.78 -23.40
C LEU A 95 30.73 1.68 -23.15
N PRO A 96 31.58 2.36 -23.95
CA PRO A 96 33.02 2.35 -23.73
C PRO A 96 33.42 3.05 -22.42
N ALA A 97 34.52 2.63 -21.83
CA ALA A 97 35.12 3.30 -20.69
C ALA A 97 35.39 4.79 -21.00
N GLY A 98 34.97 5.67 -20.10
CA GLY A 98 35.09 7.13 -20.20
C GLY A 98 34.08 7.81 -21.12
N ALA A 99 33.26 7.07 -21.87
CA ALA A 99 32.21 7.66 -22.69
C ALA A 99 31.08 8.23 -21.81
N VAL A 100 30.32 9.18 -22.36
CA VAL A 100 29.18 9.82 -21.71
C VAL A 100 27.88 9.24 -22.26
N LEU A 101 27.13 8.58 -21.40
CA LEU A 101 25.75 8.15 -21.67
C LEU A 101 24.79 9.22 -21.16
N ASP A 102 24.00 9.82 -22.05
CA ASP A 102 22.94 10.78 -21.72
C ASP A 102 21.60 10.17 -22.08
N LEU A 103 20.70 9.96 -21.11
CA LEU A 103 19.35 9.43 -21.37
C LEU A 103 18.36 10.49 -21.90
N GLY A 104 18.71 11.78 -21.77
CA GLY A 104 17.94 12.90 -22.31
C GLY A 104 16.53 13.06 -21.73
N LEU A 105 15.70 13.79 -22.48
CA LEU A 105 14.27 13.90 -22.20
C LEU A 105 13.57 12.59 -22.56
N LEU A 106 12.65 12.18 -21.69
CA LEU A 106 11.86 10.97 -21.90
C LEU A 106 10.59 11.30 -22.69
N ASP A 107 10.24 10.44 -23.65
CA ASP A 107 9.02 10.51 -24.45
C ASP A 107 7.94 9.61 -23.81
N GLY A 108 7.37 10.10 -22.71
CA GLY A 108 6.50 9.37 -21.78
C GLY A 108 6.90 9.60 -20.33
N MET A 109 6.41 8.75 -19.41
CA MET A 109 6.63 8.95 -17.97
C MET A 109 7.97 8.39 -17.48
N ARG A 110 8.29 7.12 -17.78
CA ARG A 110 9.45 6.42 -17.21
C ARG A 110 10.34 5.74 -18.24
N GLY A 111 11.64 5.98 -18.10
CA GLY A 111 12.71 5.35 -18.87
C GLY A 111 13.56 4.45 -17.99
N TYR A 112 14.19 3.44 -18.58
CA TYR A 112 14.99 2.45 -17.86
C TYR A 112 16.36 2.25 -18.48
N LEU A 113 17.35 2.01 -17.63
CA LEU A 113 18.70 1.61 -18.03
C LEU A 113 19.07 0.30 -17.32
N ALA A 114 19.35 -0.73 -18.11
CA ALA A 114 20.08 -1.91 -17.67
C ALA A 114 21.54 -1.82 -18.10
N ILE A 115 22.43 -2.28 -17.22
CA ILE A 115 23.87 -2.37 -17.45
C ILE A 115 24.32 -3.79 -17.11
N GLU A 116 25.24 -4.34 -17.91
CA GLU A 116 25.78 -5.70 -17.77
C GLU A 116 26.36 -5.94 -16.38
N GLY A 117 25.84 -6.98 -15.71
CA GLY A 117 26.14 -7.33 -14.32
C GLY A 117 25.23 -6.65 -13.28
N GLY A 118 24.46 -5.65 -13.68
CA GLY A 118 23.57 -4.88 -12.80
C GLY A 118 24.31 -3.90 -11.88
N ILE A 119 23.54 -3.15 -11.09
CA ILE A 119 24.06 -2.24 -10.07
C ILE A 119 24.14 -2.97 -8.73
N ASP A 120 25.33 -3.05 -8.13
CA ASP A 120 25.60 -3.87 -6.95
C ASP A 120 25.55 -3.07 -5.64
N VAL A 121 24.41 -2.44 -5.38
CA VAL A 121 24.12 -1.86 -4.06
C VAL A 121 23.69 -2.96 -3.08
N PRO A 122 23.94 -2.81 -1.77
CA PRO A 122 23.49 -3.77 -0.78
C PRO A 122 21.96 -3.92 -0.76
N PRO A 123 21.43 -5.16 -0.66
CA PRO A 123 19.99 -5.34 -0.48
C PRO A 123 19.57 -4.87 0.92
N VAL A 124 18.46 -4.13 0.99
CA VAL A 124 17.77 -3.73 2.22
C VAL A 124 16.43 -4.44 2.25
N LEU A 125 16.18 -5.20 3.32
CA LEU A 125 14.99 -6.06 3.46
C LEU A 125 14.80 -7.01 2.27
N GLY A 126 15.92 -7.58 1.78
CA GLY A 126 15.92 -8.57 0.70
C GLY A 126 15.99 -8.01 -0.72
N SER A 127 15.99 -6.68 -0.90
CA SER A 127 15.89 -6.04 -2.23
C SER A 127 16.81 -4.85 -2.39
N ARG A 128 17.22 -4.57 -3.62
CA ARG A 128 17.98 -3.37 -4.02
C ARG A 128 17.08 -2.21 -4.42
N ALA A 129 15.77 -2.40 -4.51
CA ALA A 129 14.83 -1.35 -4.90
C ALA A 129 14.85 -0.16 -3.95
N THR A 130 14.75 1.06 -4.48
CA THR A 130 14.64 2.28 -3.66
C THR A 130 13.18 2.50 -3.26
N PHE A 131 12.90 2.61 -1.95
CA PHE A 131 11.64 3.16 -1.44
C PHE A 131 11.89 4.57 -0.92
N VAL A 132 11.65 5.57 -1.78
CA VAL A 132 12.00 6.98 -1.50
C VAL A 132 11.28 7.51 -0.26
N LEU A 133 9.98 7.21 -0.11
CA LEU A 133 9.20 7.70 1.03
C LEU A 133 9.67 7.09 2.36
N GLY A 134 10.09 5.82 2.35
CA GLY A 134 10.66 5.16 3.53
C GLY A 134 12.13 5.52 3.78
N GLY A 135 12.81 6.15 2.81
CA GLY A 135 14.21 6.53 2.92
C GLY A 135 15.17 5.35 2.98
N PHE A 136 14.90 4.25 2.25
CA PHE A 136 15.79 3.08 2.24
C PHE A 136 15.83 2.30 0.93
N GLY A 137 16.85 1.44 0.81
CA GLY A 137 17.17 0.69 -0.41
C GLY A 137 17.85 1.55 -1.47
N GLY A 138 18.32 0.93 -2.56
CA GLY A 138 19.02 1.64 -3.63
C GLY A 138 20.26 2.41 -3.16
N GLN A 139 20.40 3.65 -3.63
CA GLN A 139 21.46 4.57 -3.22
C GLN A 139 20.99 5.38 -2.01
N ASP A 140 21.36 4.96 -0.81
CA ASP A 140 21.05 5.64 0.46
C ASP A 140 19.55 5.98 0.65
N GLY A 141 18.65 5.20 0.05
CA GLY A 141 17.21 5.41 0.16
C GLY A 141 16.64 6.60 -0.61
N ARG A 142 17.40 7.20 -1.52
CA ARG A 142 17.04 8.44 -2.21
C ARG A 142 17.21 8.33 -3.73
N PRO A 143 16.65 9.29 -4.49
CA PRO A 143 17.06 9.52 -5.86
C PRO A 143 18.56 9.82 -5.96
N LEU A 144 19.14 9.50 -7.11
CA LEU A 144 20.54 9.77 -7.42
C LEU A 144 20.83 11.28 -7.35
N ALA A 145 22.07 11.61 -7.01
CA ALA A 145 22.63 12.94 -6.97
C ALA A 145 23.88 13.01 -7.86
N ALA A 146 24.25 14.23 -8.25
CA ALA A 146 25.50 14.44 -8.99
C ALA A 146 26.70 13.94 -8.19
N ASN A 147 27.61 13.27 -8.87
CA ASN A 147 28.81 12.61 -8.35
C ASN A 147 28.57 11.34 -7.51
N ASP A 148 27.34 10.83 -7.44
CA ASP A 148 27.12 9.48 -6.89
C ASP A 148 27.93 8.46 -7.71
N GLN A 149 28.53 7.50 -6.99
CA GLN A 149 29.30 6.40 -7.56
C GLN A 149 28.61 5.07 -7.30
N LEU A 150 28.16 4.43 -8.36
CA LEU A 150 27.36 3.22 -8.31
C LEU A 150 28.22 2.00 -8.62
N PRO A 151 28.43 1.08 -7.66
CA PRO A 151 29.17 -0.15 -7.90
C PRO A 151 28.43 -1.00 -8.93
N LEU A 152 29.19 -1.66 -9.81
CA LEU A 152 28.64 -2.56 -10.83
C LEU A 152 28.92 -4.01 -10.45
N GLY A 153 27.97 -4.88 -10.79
CA GLY A 153 28.06 -6.29 -10.54
C GLY A 153 29.00 -7.03 -11.48
N ARG A 154 29.04 -8.34 -11.25
CA ARG A 154 29.90 -9.31 -11.94
C ARG A 154 29.39 -9.65 -13.33
N ARG A 155 30.31 -10.06 -14.22
CA ARG A 155 30.01 -10.44 -15.62
C ARG A 155 30.03 -11.96 -15.83
N GLU A 156 30.43 -12.73 -14.84
CA GLU A 156 30.51 -14.18 -14.99
C GLU A 156 29.12 -14.83 -14.98
N ASN A 157 28.94 -15.84 -15.82
CA ASN A 157 27.72 -16.66 -15.91
C ASN A 157 26.45 -15.86 -16.26
N LEU A 158 26.60 -14.72 -16.92
CA LEU A 158 25.48 -14.01 -17.53
C LEU A 158 24.95 -14.78 -18.75
N LEU A 159 23.68 -14.58 -19.06
CA LEU A 159 23.08 -15.10 -20.29
C LEU A 159 23.65 -14.36 -21.51
N SER A 160 23.57 -14.97 -22.69
CA SER A 160 24.01 -14.31 -23.91
C SER A 160 23.14 -13.09 -24.20
N PRO A 161 23.74 -11.91 -24.44
CA PRO A 161 22.97 -10.71 -24.73
C PRO A 161 22.19 -10.85 -26.03
N ALA A 162 21.01 -10.23 -26.07
CA ALA A 162 20.15 -10.20 -27.23
C ALA A 162 19.36 -8.90 -27.27
N ASN A 163 19.23 -8.30 -28.46
CA ASN A 163 18.31 -7.19 -28.66
C ASN A 163 16.87 -7.65 -28.37
N VAL A 164 16.04 -6.71 -27.95
CA VAL A 164 14.67 -6.97 -27.54
C VAL A 164 13.73 -5.94 -28.13
N GLU A 165 12.55 -6.38 -28.56
CA GLU A 165 11.46 -5.47 -28.87
C GLU A 165 10.83 -4.96 -27.57
N LEU A 166 10.45 -3.70 -27.53
CA LEU A 166 9.85 -3.10 -26.33
C LEU A 166 8.35 -2.89 -26.55
N PRO A 167 7.54 -2.94 -25.47
CA PRO A 167 6.12 -2.65 -25.59
C PRO A 167 5.89 -1.21 -26.05
N THR A 168 4.82 -1.01 -26.82
CA THR A 168 4.42 0.32 -27.31
C THR A 168 3.90 1.19 -26.16
N ILE A 169 4.42 2.42 -26.07
CA ILE A 169 3.90 3.47 -25.20
C ILE A 169 2.96 4.36 -26.01
N THR A 170 1.81 4.68 -25.41
CA THR A 170 0.69 5.43 -25.99
C THR A 170 0.17 6.45 -24.96
N ASP A 171 -0.79 7.29 -25.34
CA ASP A 171 -1.51 8.23 -24.47
C ASP A 171 -2.96 7.77 -24.15
N SER A 172 -3.40 6.68 -24.79
CA SER A 172 -4.69 6.04 -24.58
C SER A 172 -4.51 4.56 -24.27
N TRP A 173 -4.97 4.14 -23.10
CA TRP A 173 -4.66 2.85 -22.50
C TRP A 173 -5.92 2.04 -22.21
N GLN A 174 -5.85 0.75 -22.46
CA GLN A 174 -6.84 -0.22 -21.98
C GLN A 174 -6.20 -1.07 -20.89
N LEU A 175 -6.67 -0.92 -19.65
CA LEU A 175 -6.21 -1.72 -18.52
C LEU A 175 -7.18 -2.87 -18.30
N ARG A 176 -6.71 -4.11 -18.50
CA ARG A 176 -7.51 -5.27 -18.15
C ARG A 176 -7.54 -5.45 -16.64
N VAL A 177 -8.74 -5.66 -16.10
CA VAL A 177 -8.98 -5.74 -14.67
C VAL A 177 -9.82 -6.97 -14.32
N ILE A 178 -9.55 -7.57 -13.17
CA ILE A 178 -10.46 -8.54 -12.54
C ILE A 178 -11.41 -7.76 -11.63
N PRO A 179 -12.74 -7.86 -11.81
CA PRO A 179 -13.70 -7.28 -10.87
C PRO A 179 -13.52 -7.84 -9.46
N GLY A 180 -13.58 -6.96 -8.47
CA GLY A 180 -13.54 -7.31 -7.06
C GLY A 180 -12.38 -6.71 -6.27
N PRO A 181 -12.44 -6.91 -4.94
CA PRO A 181 -13.47 -7.65 -4.21
C PRO A 181 -14.76 -6.86 -3.96
N HIS A 182 -14.70 -5.53 -3.92
CA HIS A 182 -15.80 -4.65 -3.48
C HIS A 182 -16.60 -4.02 -4.63
N GLY A 183 -16.49 -4.57 -5.84
CA GLY A 183 -17.41 -4.27 -6.95
C GLY A 183 -18.77 -4.94 -6.76
N ALA A 184 -19.05 -5.47 -5.57
CA ALA A 184 -20.23 -6.23 -5.21
C ALA A 184 -21.45 -5.32 -4.92
N PRO A 185 -22.69 -5.87 -4.94
CA PRO A 185 -23.93 -5.10 -4.81
C PRO A 185 -24.13 -4.38 -3.46
N ASP A 186 -23.40 -4.77 -2.44
CA ASP A 186 -23.35 -4.16 -1.10
C ASP A 186 -22.60 -2.83 -1.07
N HIS A 187 -21.73 -2.57 -2.06
CA HIS A 187 -20.94 -1.34 -2.14
C HIS A 187 -21.33 -0.44 -3.31
N LEU A 188 -21.52 -1.01 -4.50
CA LEU A 188 -21.82 -0.26 -5.72
C LEU A 188 -23.11 -0.74 -6.38
N THR A 189 -23.94 0.22 -6.82
CA THR A 189 -25.16 -0.07 -7.59
C THR A 189 -24.83 -0.72 -8.93
N VAL A 190 -25.84 -1.29 -9.60
CA VAL A 190 -25.65 -1.87 -10.95
C VAL A 190 -25.16 -0.80 -11.92
N ASP A 191 -25.90 0.32 -12.01
CA ASP A 191 -25.53 1.46 -12.84
C ASP A 191 -24.16 2.05 -12.45
N GLY A 192 -23.81 2.07 -11.16
CA GLY A 192 -22.52 2.55 -10.68
C GLY A 192 -21.34 1.72 -11.18
N VAL A 193 -21.50 0.40 -11.22
CA VAL A 193 -20.50 -0.52 -11.78
C VAL A 193 -20.42 -0.42 -13.30
N GLU A 194 -21.57 -0.34 -13.97
CA GLU A 194 -21.61 -0.15 -15.43
C GLU A 194 -20.94 1.16 -15.84
N ALA A 195 -21.21 2.25 -15.12
CA ALA A 195 -20.53 3.53 -15.32
C ALA A 195 -19.02 3.43 -15.02
N PHE A 196 -18.62 2.70 -13.98
CA PHE A 196 -17.21 2.55 -13.62
C PHE A 196 -16.37 1.92 -14.74
N PHE A 197 -16.87 0.85 -15.37
CA PHE A 197 -16.19 0.19 -16.49
C PHE A 197 -16.45 0.86 -17.85
N GLY A 198 -17.60 1.53 -18.02
CA GLY A 198 -17.96 2.23 -19.25
C GLY A 198 -17.36 3.63 -19.39
N THR A 199 -16.70 4.14 -18.34
CA THR A 199 -16.06 5.45 -18.34
C THR A 199 -14.68 5.41 -18.97
N SER A 200 -14.39 6.42 -19.78
CA SER A 200 -13.05 6.78 -20.20
C SER A 200 -12.46 7.74 -19.16
N TRP A 201 -11.52 7.25 -18.35
CA TRP A 201 -10.93 7.97 -17.22
C TRP A 201 -9.74 8.81 -17.64
N THR A 202 -9.50 9.94 -16.99
CA THR A 202 -8.30 10.76 -17.22
C THR A 202 -7.32 10.61 -16.06
N VAL A 203 -6.04 10.40 -16.35
CA VAL A 203 -4.98 10.35 -15.33
C VAL A 203 -4.77 11.73 -14.71
N ASP A 204 -4.91 11.82 -13.39
CA ASP A 204 -4.75 13.06 -12.63
C ASP A 204 -3.27 13.37 -12.36
N HIS A 205 -2.92 14.66 -12.37
CA HIS A 205 -1.57 15.17 -12.17
C HIS A 205 -0.94 14.86 -10.81
N ARG A 206 -1.73 14.45 -9.80
CA ARG A 206 -1.26 14.05 -8.46
C ARG A 206 -0.86 12.56 -8.38
N SER A 207 -0.70 11.89 -9.52
CA SER A 207 -0.28 10.50 -9.62
C SER A 207 1.23 10.36 -9.38
N ASP A 208 1.64 9.31 -8.66
CA ASP A 208 3.04 9.00 -8.38
C ASP A 208 3.24 7.48 -8.18
N ARG A 209 4.39 7.06 -7.63
CA ARG A 209 4.68 5.63 -7.37
C ARG A 209 3.78 5.01 -6.31
N THR A 210 3.14 5.81 -5.45
CA THR A 210 2.17 5.33 -4.44
C THR A 210 0.84 4.95 -5.08
N GLY A 211 0.45 5.65 -6.14
CA GLY A 211 -0.72 5.28 -6.92
C GLY A 211 -1.06 6.23 -8.05
N VAL A 212 -1.76 5.69 -9.04
CA VAL A 212 -2.28 6.43 -10.19
C VAL A 212 -3.70 6.87 -9.89
N ARG A 213 -3.93 8.17 -9.87
CA ARG A 213 -5.23 8.77 -9.57
C ARG A 213 -5.99 8.99 -10.87
N LEU A 214 -7.27 8.67 -10.86
CA LEU A 214 -8.15 8.84 -12.00
C LEU A 214 -9.19 9.93 -11.72
N SER A 215 -9.45 10.75 -12.73
CA SER A 215 -10.50 11.77 -12.75
C SER A 215 -11.62 11.31 -13.68
N GLY A 216 -12.85 11.43 -13.20
CA GLY A 216 -14.05 10.98 -13.90
C GLY A 216 -15.32 11.22 -13.08
N PRO A 217 -16.44 10.55 -13.43
CA PRO A 217 -17.70 10.69 -12.72
C PRO A 217 -17.62 10.11 -11.30
N LEU A 218 -18.52 10.57 -10.44
CA LEU A 218 -18.65 10.05 -9.08
C LEU A 218 -19.13 8.59 -9.09
N PRO A 219 -18.62 7.73 -8.18
CA PRO A 219 -19.09 6.36 -8.07
C PRO A 219 -20.57 6.26 -7.68
N GLY A 220 -21.30 5.29 -8.25
CA GLY A 220 -22.66 4.96 -7.85
C GLY A 220 -22.70 4.07 -6.61
N TRP A 221 -22.86 4.68 -5.43
CA TRP A 221 -22.85 4.00 -4.13
C TRP A 221 -24.17 3.27 -3.81
N ALA A 222 -24.09 2.03 -3.31
CA ALA A 222 -25.25 1.25 -2.85
C ALA A 222 -25.61 1.48 -1.37
N ARG A 223 -24.79 2.25 -0.65
CA ARG A 223 -24.93 2.56 0.77
C ARG A 223 -24.75 4.06 1.01
N SER A 224 -25.32 4.56 2.12
CA SER A 224 -25.26 5.97 2.48
C SER A 224 -23.98 6.39 3.22
N ASP A 225 -23.30 5.44 3.85
CA ASP A 225 -22.09 5.66 4.65
C ASP A 225 -21.33 4.34 4.89
N GLY A 226 -20.20 4.42 5.60
CA GLY A 226 -19.38 3.27 5.99
C GLY A 226 -19.56 2.84 7.45
N GLY A 227 -20.61 3.30 8.14
CA GLY A 227 -20.87 2.97 9.54
C GLY A 227 -19.73 3.38 10.48
N GLU A 228 -19.27 2.45 11.32
CA GLU A 228 -18.17 2.68 12.28
C GLU A 228 -16.80 2.87 11.62
N ALA A 229 -16.65 2.47 10.35
CA ALA A 229 -15.42 2.66 9.59
C ALA A 229 -15.25 4.07 9.01
N GLY A 230 -16.32 4.86 8.94
CA GLY A 230 -16.29 6.25 8.49
C GLY A 230 -17.58 6.74 7.84
N LEU A 231 -17.67 8.06 7.66
CA LEU A 231 -18.87 8.74 7.13
C LEU A 231 -19.11 8.51 5.63
N HIS A 232 -18.06 8.19 4.87
CA HIS A 232 -18.19 8.10 3.42
C HIS A 232 -18.63 6.68 3.00
N PRO A 233 -19.51 6.53 2.00
CA PRO A 233 -19.89 5.22 1.44
C PRO A 233 -18.72 4.38 0.91
N SER A 234 -17.55 4.97 0.71
CA SER A 234 -16.34 4.23 0.34
C SER A 234 -15.67 3.56 1.53
N ASN A 235 -15.97 3.96 2.77
CA ASN A 235 -15.24 3.52 3.95
C ASN A 235 -15.59 2.07 4.33
N VAL A 236 -14.58 1.25 4.53
CA VAL A 236 -14.69 -0.11 5.05
C VAL A 236 -13.78 -0.26 6.26
N HIS A 237 -14.07 -1.24 7.11
CA HIS A 237 -13.13 -1.64 8.16
C HIS A 237 -11.80 -2.01 7.51
N ASP A 238 -10.72 -1.48 8.05
CA ASP A 238 -9.46 -1.43 7.34
C ASP A 238 -9.00 -2.85 6.91
N SER A 239 -8.69 -2.96 5.63
CA SER A 239 -8.44 -4.20 4.89
C SER A 239 -7.24 -4.00 3.97
N ALA A 240 -6.56 -5.08 3.61
CA ALA A 240 -5.39 -5.00 2.75
C ALA A 240 -5.77 -4.79 1.28
N TYR A 241 -4.97 -4.00 0.58
CA TYR A 241 -5.07 -3.75 -0.85
C TYR A 241 -4.06 -4.59 -1.62
N PRO A 242 -4.44 -5.21 -2.75
CA PRO A 242 -3.47 -5.74 -3.67
C PRO A 242 -2.79 -4.59 -4.45
N VAL A 243 -1.52 -4.74 -4.79
CA VAL A 243 -0.86 -3.86 -5.78
C VAL A 243 -1.59 -3.98 -7.12
N GLY A 244 -1.99 -2.84 -7.69
CA GLY A 244 -2.87 -2.76 -8.85
C GLY A 244 -4.37 -2.73 -8.49
N GLY A 245 -4.73 -2.85 -7.21
CA GLY A 245 -6.09 -2.66 -6.73
C GLY A 245 -6.54 -1.22 -6.92
N ILE A 246 -7.74 -1.01 -7.45
CA ILE A 246 -8.30 0.33 -7.65
C ILE A 246 -9.10 0.69 -6.40
N MET A 247 -8.50 1.43 -5.47
CA MET A 247 -9.22 1.89 -4.28
C MET A 247 -10.08 3.12 -4.61
N LEU A 248 -11.29 3.20 -4.05
CA LEU A 248 -12.10 4.43 -4.10
C LEU A 248 -11.84 5.25 -2.83
N SER A 249 -10.86 6.14 -2.89
CA SER A 249 -10.50 7.03 -1.77
C SER A 249 -11.48 8.19 -1.68
N GLY A 250 -12.60 7.98 -0.98
CA GLY A 250 -13.76 8.85 -1.13
C GLY A 250 -14.39 8.57 -2.49
N ASP A 251 -14.57 9.61 -3.30
CA ASP A 251 -15.08 9.47 -4.67
C ASP A 251 -13.97 9.38 -5.74
N THR A 252 -12.70 9.42 -5.35
CA THR A 252 -11.56 9.39 -6.29
C THR A 252 -11.01 7.97 -6.44
N PRO A 253 -11.04 7.37 -7.64
CA PRO A 253 -10.35 6.11 -7.90
C PRO A 253 -8.83 6.31 -7.91
N VAL A 254 -8.12 5.44 -7.20
CA VAL A 254 -6.67 5.42 -7.14
C VAL A 254 -6.18 3.98 -7.31
N ILE A 255 -5.41 3.72 -8.36
CA ILE A 255 -4.78 2.43 -8.59
C ILE A 255 -3.54 2.34 -7.70
N VAL A 256 -3.52 1.38 -6.77
CA VAL A 256 -2.42 1.18 -5.81
C VAL A 256 -1.13 0.84 -6.56
N GLY A 257 -0.11 1.69 -6.41
CA GLY A 257 1.18 1.55 -7.05
C GLY A 257 2.15 0.64 -6.30
N LYS A 258 3.37 0.53 -6.83
CA LYS A 258 4.46 -0.28 -6.25
C LYS A 258 4.96 0.22 -4.89
N ASP A 259 4.85 1.51 -4.65
CA ASP A 259 5.17 2.17 -3.38
C ASP A 259 3.88 2.54 -2.62
N GLY A 260 2.76 1.90 -2.99
CA GLY A 260 1.43 2.20 -2.47
C GLY A 260 1.15 1.60 -1.09
N PRO A 261 0.02 2.01 -0.48
CA PRO A 261 -0.34 1.59 0.86
C PRO A 261 -0.76 0.12 0.89
N SER A 262 -0.43 -0.60 1.97
CA SER A 262 -0.87 -1.98 2.15
C SER A 262 -2.26 -2.07 2.75
N LEU A 263 -2.44 -1.58 3.97
CA LEU A 263 -3.69 -1.65 4.71
C LEU A 263 -4.38 -0.28 4.67
N GLY A 264 -5.70 -0.27 4.49
CA GLY A 264 -6.50 0.94 4.62
C GLY A 264 -8.00 0.65 4.56
N GLY A 265 -8.83 1.69 4.74
CA GLY A 265 -10.28 1.51 4.86
C GLY A 265 -11.10 2.09 3.72
N PHE A 266 -10.80 1.70 2.49
CA PHE A 266 -11.55 2.05 1.27
C PHE A 266 -11.93 0.81 0.46
N VAL A 267 -13.07 0.86 -0.23
CA VAL A 267 -13.46 -0.21 -1.15
C VAL A 267 -12.51 -0.31 -2.35
N VAL A 268 -12.44 -1.50 -2.94
CA VAL A 268 -11.63 -1.85 -4.11
C VAL A 268 -12.53 -2.56 -5.12
N PRO A 269 -13.06 -1.86 -6.15
CA PRO A 269 -14.03 -2.44 -7.08
C PRO A 269 -13.42 -3.41 -8.10
N ALA A 270 -12.14 -3.26 -8.41
CA ALA A 270 -11.42 -4.09 -9.38
C ALA A 270 -9.90 -4.03 -9.14
N VAL A 271 -9.16 -4.97 -9.74
CA VAL A 271 -7.70 -5.07 -9.66
C VAL A 271 -7.11 -5.24 -11.05
N VAL A 272 -6.12 -4.42 -11.41
CA VAL A 272 -5.38 -4.53 -12.68
C VAL A 272 -4.62 -5.86 -12.73
N ILE A 273 -4.77 -6.60 -13.82
CA ILE A 273 -4.08 -7.88 -13.99
C ILE A 273 -2.56 -7.67 -14.00
N GLU A 274 -1.82 -8.65 -13.50
CA GLU A 274 -0.35 -8.62 -13.41
C GLU A 274 0.32 -8.30 -14.75
N ALA A 275 -0.23 -8.81 -15.85
CA ALA A 275 0.31 -8.61 -17.19
C ALA A 275 0.19 -7.16 -17.70
N ASP A 276 -0.70 -6.35 -17.13
CA ASP A 276 -0.94 -4.95 -17.53
C ASP A 276 -0.43 -3.95 -16.49
N ARG A 277 0.00 -4.40 -15.29
CA ARG A 277 0.53 -3.50 -14.25
C ARG A 277 1.70 -2.64 -14.72
N TRP A 278 2.47 -3.10 -15.70
CA TRP A 278 3.58 -2.35 -16.26
C TRP A 278 3.15 -1.01 -16.90
N MET A 279 1.93 -0.96 -17.45
CA MET A 279 1.36 0.23 -18.06
C MET A 279 1.21 1.36 -17.04
N LEU A 280 0.95 1.02 -15.76
CA LEU A 280 0.83 2.00 -14.67
C LEU A 280 2.12 2.81 -14.49
N GLY A 281 3.29 2.24 -14.81
CA GLY A 281 4.57 2.94 -14.79
C GLY A 281 4.73 3.97 -15.92
N GLN A 282 3.97 3.84 -17.01
CA GLN A 282 4.06 4.69 -18.19
C GLN A 282 2.97 5.76 -18.30
N LEU A 283 1.87 5.62 -17.53
CA LEU A 283 0.78 6.60 -17.50
C LEU A 283 1.28 8.01 -17.16
N CYS A 284 0.92 8.97 -18.01
CA CYS A 284 1.18 10.39 -17.84
C CYS A 284 -0.08 11.14 -17.41
N PRO A 285 0.03 12.24 -16.64
CA PRO A 285 -1.10 13.14 -16.43
C PRO A 285 -1.74 13.58 -17.75
N GLY A 286 -3.07 13.44 -17.84
CA GLY A 286 -3.83 13.72 -19.05
C GLY A 286 -4.07 12.52 -19.96
N ASP A 287 -3.37 11.39 -19.76
CA ASP A 287 -3.64 10.14 -20.49
C ASP A 287 -5.07 9.65 -20.23
N THR A 288 -5.60 8.93 -21.21
CA THR A 288 -6.92 8.30 -21.14
C THR A 288 -6.79 6.83 -20.77
N VAL A 289 -7.65 6.35 -19.87
CA VAL A 289 -7.66 4.96 -19.39
C VAL A 289 -9.09 4.39 -19.49
N GLU A 290 -9.23 3.28 -20.20
CA GLU A 290 -10.43 2.44 -20.19
C GLU A 290 -10.18 1.20 -19.32
N LEU A 291 -11.11 0.90 -18.42
CA LEU A 291 -11.04 -0.29 -17.55
C LEU A 291 -11.80 -1.44 -18.21
N VAL A 292 -11.09 -2.49 -18.61
CA VAL A 292 -11.65 -3.62 -19.35
C VAL A 292 -11.79 -4.84 -18.43
N PRO A 293 -12.99 -5.18 -17.95
CA PRO A 293 -13.17 -6.36 -17.09
C PRO A 293 -12.90 -7.65 -17.87
N VAL A 294 -12.09 -8.55 -17.29
CA VAL A 294 -11.72 -9.84 -17.89
C VAL A 294 -11.81 -10.98 -16.87
N ALA A 295 -11.88 -12.22 -17.36
CA ALA A 295 -11.82 -13.41 -16.53
C ALA A 295 -10.37 -13.79 -16.15
N ILE A 296 -10.20 -14.60 -15.11
CA ILE A 296 -8.88 -15.06 -14.60
C ILE A 296 -8.09 -15.82 -15.66
N GLU A 297 -8.77 -16.55 -16.56
CA GLU A 297 -8.15 -17.30 -17.65
C GLU A 297 -7.42 -16.37 -18.63
N VAL A 298 -7.99 -15.17 -18.87
CA VAL A 298 -7.38 -14.15 -19.73
C VAL A 298 -6.11 -13.61 -19.07
N ALA A 299 -6.16 -13.31 -17.76
CA ALA A 299 -5.00 -12.87 -17.00
C ALA A 299 -3.89 -13.93 -17.00
N THR A 300 -4.25 -15.20 -16.80
CA THR A 300 -3.33 -16.35 -16.82
C THR A 300 -2.67 -16.53 -18.19
N ALA A 301 -3.44 -16.42 -19.27
CA ALA A 301 -2.93 -16.50 -20.63
C ALA A 301 -1.98 -15.35 -20.96
N ALA A 302 -2.31 -14.12 -20.54
CA ALA A 302 -1.45 -12.94 -20.71
C ALA A 302 -0.12 -13.09 -19.96
N MET A 303 -0.14 -13.57 -18.71
CA MET A 303 1.07 -13.83 -17.95
C MET A 303 1.91 -14.97 -18.53
N SER A 304 1.27 -16.01 -19.07
CA SER A 304 1.96 -17.10 -19.76
C SER A 304 2.66 -16.62 -21.03
N ALA A 305 2.04 -15.69 -21.78
CA ALA A 305 2.67 -15.04 -22.92
C ALA A 305 3.89 -14.20 -22.51
N ARG A 306 3.77 -13.38 -21.45
CA ARG A 306 4.89 -12.61 -20.88
C ARG A 306 6.06 -13.52 -20.46
N ARG A 307 5.79 -14.64 -19.78
CA ARG A 307 6.83 -15.60 -19.37
C ARG A 307 7.56 -16.23 -20.55
N ARG A 308 6.83 -16.60 -21.62
CA ARG A 308 7.46 -17.14 -22.85
C ARG A 308 8.34 -16.11 -23.52
N TRP A 309 7.90 -14.85 -23.58
CA TRP A 309 8.68 -13.76 -24.15
C TRP A 309 9.98 -13.54 -23.37
N LEU A 310 9.93 -13.48 -22.04
CA LEU A 310 11.12 -13.32 -21.20
C LEU A 310 12.07 -14.54 -21.24
N ALA A 311 11.56 -15.73 -21.58
CA ALA A 311 12.39 -16.92 -21.74
C ALA A 311 13.16 -16.94 -23.08
N ASP A 312 12.65 -16.26 -24.12
CA ASP A 312 13.28 -16.16 -25.43
C ASP A 312 12.96 -14.81 -26.09
N LEU A 313 13.88 -13.84 -25.93
CA LEU A 313 13.72 -12.47 -26.43
C LEU A 313 13.68 -12.36 -27.96
N ARG A 314 14.03 -13.44 -28.68
CA ARG A 314 14.03 -13.47 -30.16
C ARG A 314 12.65 -13.76 -30.74
N GLN A 315 11.71 -14.17 -29.90
CA GLN A 315 10.33 -14.37 -30.32
C GLN A 315 9.61 -13.02 -30.39
N ASP A 316 8.75 -12.87 -31.39
CA ASP A 316 7.87 -11.71 -31.49
C ASP A 316 7.01 -11.60 -30.22
N ALA A 317 6.73 -10.36 -29.81
CA ALA A 317 5.77 -10.11 -28.76
C ALA A 317 4.42 -10.72 -29.16
N LEU A 318 3.94 -11.69 -28.38
CA LEU A 318 2.65 -12.33 -28.67
C LEU A 318 1.54 -11.29 -28.57
N PRO A 319 0.61 -11.23 -29.55
CA PRO A 319 -0.49 -10.28 -29.51
C PRO A 319 -1.33 -10.48 -28.23
N ALA A 320 -1.80 -9.37 -27.66
CA ALA A 320 -2.70 -9.40 -26.52
C ALA A 320 -3.90 -10.29 -26.85
N ALA A 321 -4.18 -11.26 -25.97
CA ALA A 321 -5.28 -12.21 -26.16
C ALA A 321 -6.61 -11.47 -26.41
N THR A 322 -7.43 -12.03 -27.30
CA THR A 322 -8.78 -11.54 -27.62
C THR A 322 -9.63 -11.41 -26.36
N ILE A 323 -10.30 -10.26 -26.22
CA ILE A 323 -11.12 -9.91 -25.05
C ILE A 323 -12.38 -10.79 -25.03
N ILE A 324 -12.58 -11.54 -23.95
CA ILE A 324 -13.88 -12.13 -23.58
C ILE A 324 -14.25 -11.52 -22.22
N GLY A 325 -14.96 -10.40 -22.25
CA GLY A 325 -15.51 -9.76 -21.05
C GLY A 325 -16.85 -10.37 -20.71
N THR A 326 -17.01 -10.94 -19.52
CA THR A 326 -18.29 -11.56 -19.11
C THR A 326 -18.78 -11.18 -17.73
N ALA A 327 -17.93 -10.66 -16.84
CA ALA A 327 -18.35 -10.31 -15.49
C ALA A 327 -18.08 -8.82 -15.19
N ALA A 328 -19.15 -8.07 -14.89
CA ALA A 328 -19.04 -6.74 -14.31
C ALA A 328 -18.95 -6.80 -12.77
N ARG A 329 -19.02 -8.00 -12.16
CA ARG A 329 -19.11 -8.19 -10.72
C ARG A 329 -18.04 -9.17 -10.24
N PRO A 330 -17.61 -9.06 -8.97
CA PRO A 330 -16.62 -9.96 -8.39
C PRO A 330 -17.12 -11.40 -8.33
N ASP A 331 -16.21 -12.33 -8.61
CA ASP A 331 -16.45 -13.76 -8.38
C ASP A 331 -16.46 -14.07 -6.88
N VAL A 332 -17.56 -14.67 -6.42
CA VAL A 332 -17.66 -15.27 -5.09
C VAL A 332 -17.19 -16.72 -5.19
N LEU A 333 -16.03 -17.00 -4.61
CA LEU A 333 -15.42 -18.33 -4.61
C LEU A 333 -16.08 -19.24 -3.57
N HIS A 334 -16.53 -18.66 -2.46
CA HIS A 334 -17.25 -19.37 -1.41
C HIS A 334 -18.06 -18.39 -0.56
N GLU A 335 -19.21 -18.84 -0.07
CA GLU A 335 -20.06 -18.10 0.87
C GLU A 335 -20.57 -19.07 1.94
N ALA A 336 -20.39 -18.69 3.20
CA ALA A 336 -20.84 -19.45 4.36
C ALA A 336 -21.45 -18.53 5.42
N SER A 337 -22.12 -19.14 6.40
CA SER A 337 -22.62 -18.40 7.57
C SER A 337 -21.45 -17.77 8.32
N GLY A 338 -21.27 -16.46 8.17
CA GLY A 338 -20.27 -15.68 8.89
C GLY A 338 -19.00 -15.33 8.10
N TYR A 339 -18.80 -15.78 6.86
CA TYR A 339 -17.71 -15.28 6.01
C TYR A 339 -17.95 -15.50 4.51
N THR A 340 -17.30 -14.67 3.70
CA THR A 340 -17.30 -14.76 2.23
C THR A 340 -15.85 -14.77 1.72
N ILE A 341 -15.60 -15.53 0.66
CA ILE A 341 -14.33 -15.58 -0.05
C ILE A 341 -14.54 -15.03 -1.46
N ARG A 342 -13.85 -13.94 -1.80
CA ARG A 342 -13.93 -13.27 -3.12
C ARG A 342 -12.58 -13.23 -3.81
N CYS A 343 -12.60 -13.19 -5.14
CA CYS A 343 -11.43 -12.81 -5.92
C CYS A 343 -11.04 -11.33 -5.64
N ALA A 344 -9.74 -11.08 -5.54
CA ALA A 344 -9.17 -9.73 -5.40
C ALA A 344 -8.02 -9.57 -6.40
N GLY A 345 -8.33 -9.69 -7.69
CA GLY A 345 -7.34 -9.97 -8.74
C GLY A 345 -7.13 -11.47 -8.95
N GLU A 346 -6.38 -11.84 -9.98
CA GLU A 346 -5.99 -13.23 -10.22
C GLU A 346 -4.91 -13.72 -9.25
N ARG A 347 -4.21 -12.78 -8.60
CA ARG A 347 -3.12 -13.03 -7.66
C ARG A 347 -3.52 -13.01 -6.19
N HIS A 348 -4.78 -12.69 -5.87
CA HIS A 348 -5.21 -12.63 -4.48
C HIS A 348 -6.62 -13.16 -4.26
N VAL A 349 -6.83 -13.67 -3.06
CA VAL A 349 -8.14 -14.00 -2.52
C VAL A 349 -8.36 -13.16 -1.26
N LEU A 350 -9.54 -12.56 -1.13
CA LEU A 350 -9.96 -11.85 0.08
C LEU A 350 -11.01 -12.70 0.81
N VAL A 351 -10.73 -13.02 2.07
CA VAL A 351 -11.73 -13.53 3.02
C VAL A 351 -12.26 -12.33 3.79
N GLU A 352 -13.58 -12.18 3.88
CA GLU A 352 -14.24 -11.20 4.74
C GLU A 352 -15.16 -11.92 5.72
N ALA A 353 -15.05 -11.64 7.01
CA ALA A 353 -15.77 -12.34 8.07
C ALA A 353 -16.69 -11.42 8.88
N GLY A 354 -17.80 -11.96 9.37
CA GLY A 354 -18.80 -11.24 10.18
C GLY A 354 -19.62 -10.21 9.40
N SER A 355 -20.44 -9.45 10.11
CA SER A 355 -21.09 -8.24 9.60
C SER A 355 -20.06 -7.13 9.34
N ALA A 356 -20.47 -6.05 8.65
CA ALA A 356 -19.65 -4.85 8.46
C ALA A 356 -19.62 -3.98 9.74
N GLU A 357 -19.20 -4.58 10.85
CA GLU A 357 -19.08 -3.98 12.17
C GLU A 357 -17.76 -4.42 12.81
N LEU A 358 -17.27 -3.66 13.81
CA LEU A 358 -16.15 -4.13 14.60
C LEU A 358 -16.59 -5.21 15.58
N ASP A 359 -16.13 -6.44 15.34
CA ASP A 359 -16.22 -7.55 16.28
C ASP A 359 -14.83 -8.13 16.55
N LEU A 360 -14.38 -8.05 17.81
CA LEU A 360 -13.08 -8.59 18.21
C LEU A 360 -13.07 -10.13 18.18
N THR A 361 -14.21 -10.80 18.34
CA THR A 361 -14.34 -12.25 18.16
C THR A 361 -14.05 -12.63 16.72
N VAL A 362 -14.59 -11.87 15.76
CA VAL A 362 -14.26 -12.01 14.32
C VAL A 362 -12.79 -11.73 14.06
N ARG A 363 -12.21 -10.69 14.67
CA ARG A 363 -10.78 -10.41 14.50
C ARG A 363 -9.90 -11.56 14.99
N VAL A 364 -10.21 -12.15 16.15
CA VAL A 364 -9.50 -13.35 16.64
C VAL A 364 -9.71 -14.52 15.69
N TRP A 365 -10.91 -14.73 15.15
CA TRP A 365 -11.14 -15.76 14.14
C TRP A 365 -10.27 -15.60 12.89
N VAL A 366 -10.15 -14.36 12.36
CA VAL A 366 -9.27 -14.04 11.24
C VAL A 366 -7.80 -14.37 11.57
N HIS A 367 -7.37 -14.09 12.79
CA HIS A 367 -6.02 -14.42 13.23
C HIS A 367 -5.78 -15.93 13.28
N LEU A 368 -6.73 -16.69 13.83
CA LEU A 368 -6.65 -18.14 13.89
C LEU A 368 -6.60 -18.76 12.48
N LEU A 369 -7.38 -18.21 11.53
CA LEU A 369 -7.31 -18.64 10.13
C LEU A 369 -5.94 -18.33 9.50
N ALA A 370 -5.40 -17.14 9.75
CA ALA A 370 -4.09 -16.74 9.26
C ALA A 370 -2.98 -17.66 9.80
N GLU A 371 -2.98 -17.95 11.10
CA GLU A 371 -2.03 -18.87 11.73
C GLU A 371 -2.17 -20.30 11.19
N ALA A 372 -3.40 -20.81 11.07
CA ALA A 372 -3.66 -22.12 10.49
C ALA A 372 -3.15 -22.22 9.04
N LEU A 373 -3.28 -21.16 8.24
CA LEU A 373 -2.74 -21.11 6.88
C LEU A 373 -1.20 -21.04 6.86
N ARG A 374 -0.58 -20.27 7.77
CA ARG A 374 0.87 -20.20 7.97
C ARG A 374 1.47 -21.54 8.42
N GLU A 375 0.70 -22.34 9.17
CA GLU A 375 1.08 -23.70 9.57
C GLU A 375 0.89 -24.70 8.43
N HIS A 376 -0.24 -24.64 7.72
CA HIS A 376 -0.57 -25.55 6.60
C HIS A 376 0.37 -25.37 5.39
N ARG A 377 0.87 -24.16 5.15
CA ARG A 377 1.85 -23.81 4.09
C ARG A 377 1.53 -24.40 2.71
N PRO A 378 0.34 -24.15 2.15
CA PRO A 378 0.03 -24.63 0.81
C PRO A 378 1.02 -24.03 -0.20
N THR A 379 1.56 -24.89 -1.07
CA THR A 379 2.54 -24.46 -2.08
C THR A 379 1.90 -23.44 -3.01
N GLY A 380 2.52 -22.26 -3.12
CA GLY A 380 2.03 -21.16 -3.95
C GLY A 380 1.38 -20.01 -3.19
N VAL A 381 1.14 -20.13 -1.87
CA VAL A 381 0.85 -18.94 -1.04
C VAL A 381 2.14 -18.15 -0.83
N VAL A 382 2.11 -16.87 -1.18
CA VAL A 382 3.25 -15.95 -1.14
C VAL A 382 3.21 -15.08 0.11
N GLU A 383 2.01 -14.59 0.47
CA GLU A 383 1.86 -13.62 1.54
C GLU A 383 0.46 -13.69 2.15
N ILE A 384 0.36 -13.39 3.44
CA ILE A 384 -0.88 -13.46 4.22
C ILE A 384 -0.98 -12.16 5.02
N VAL A 385 -1.96 -11.32 4.69
CA VAL A 385 -2.17 -10.03 5.33
C VAL A 385 -3.50 -10.00 6.07
N GLU A 386 -3.41 -9.79 7.38
CA GLU A 386 -4.57 -9.67 8.26
C GLU A 386 -5.07 -8.23 8.30
N GLY A 387 -6.35 -8.03 7.97
CA GLY A 387 -7.10 -6.82 8.23
C GLY A 387 -7.91 -6.90 9.52
N VAL A 388 -8.79 -5.93 9.74
CA VAL A 388 -9.67 -5.89 10.92
C VAL A 388 -10.64 -7.08 10.94
N ARG A 389 -11.29 -7.34 9.80
CA ARG A 389 -12.28 -8.41 9.63
C ARG A 389 -12.05 -9.18 8.33
N SER A 390 -10.83 -9.13 7.81
CA SER A 390 -10.48 -9.68 6.53
C SER A 390 -9.10 -10.33 6.51
N LEU A 391 -8.90 -11.25 5.57
CA LEU A 391 -7.61 -11.88 5.29
C LEU A 391 -7.36 -11.81 3.79
N LEU A 392 -6.35 -11.04 3.37
CA LEU A 392 -5.89 -11.03 1.99
C LEU A 392 -4.75 -12.03 1.85
N VAL A 393 -4.87 -12.95 0.90
CA VAL A 393 -3.84 -13.96 0.63
C VAL A 393 -3.34 -13.80 -0.79
N ALA A 394 -2.04 -13.52 -0.93
CA ALA A 394 -1.36 -13.43 -2.21
C ALA A 394 -0.86 -14.81 -2.67
N LEU A 395 -0.94 -15.07 -3.97
CA LEU A 395 -0.53 -16.34 -4.58
C LEU A 395 0.46 -16.17 -5.75
N ASP A 396 1.28 -17.20 -5.94
CA ASP A 396 2.03 -17.50 -7.15
C ASP A 396 1.11 -18.31 -8.08
N THR A 397 0.58 -17.63 -9.09
CA THR A 397 -0.37 -18.17 -10.08
C THR A 397 0.23 -19.27 -10.95
N SER A 398 1.55 -19.48 -10.94
CA SER A 398 2.16 -20.64 -11.60
C SER A 398 2.03 -21.94 -10.81
N ARG A 399 1.67 -21.86 -9.52
CA ARG A 399 1.63 -23.00 -8.60
C ARG A 399 0.26 -23.25 -7.99
N LEU A 400 -0.50 -22.19 -7.73
CA LEU A 400 -1.80 -22.26 -7.06
C LEU A 400 -2.77 -21.27 -7.72
N GLY A 401 -4.02 -21.69 -7.92
CA GLY A 401 -5.09 -20.81 -8.39
C GLY A 401 -6.01 -20.35 -7.25
N PRO A 402 -6.74 -19.23 -7.41
CA PRO A 402 -7.60 -18.68 -6.37
C PRO A 402 -8.71 -19.65 -5.93
N PHE A 403 -9.28 -20.44 -6.85
CA PHE A 403 -10.30 -21.45 -6.52
C PHE A 403 -9.76 -22.58 -5.64
N GLU A 404 -8.55 -23.07 -5.91
CA GLU A 404 -7.91 -24.11 -5.08
C GLU A 404 -7.51 -23.55 -3.71
N LEU A 405 -7.02 -22.30 -3.65
CA LEU A 405 -6.78 -21.61 -2.38
C LEU A 405 -8.06 -21.47 -1.54
N ALA A 406 -9.19 -21.12 -2.16
CA ALA A 406 -10.46 -21.05 -1.47
C ALA A 406 -10.86 -22.39 -0.83
N LYS A 407 -10.60 -23.52 -1.49
CA LYS A 407 -10.82 -24.86 -0.89
C LYS A 407 -9.93 -25.11 0.32
N HIS A 408 -8.65 -24.72 0.26
CA HIS A 408 -7.75 -24.81 1.41
C HIS A 408 -8.26 -23.98 2.59
N LEU A 409 -8.70 -22.74 2.34
CA LEU A 409 -9.26 -21.87 3.37
C LEU A 409 -10.52 -22.48 4.01
N VAL A 410 -11.46 -22.98 3.20
CA VAL A 410 -12.68 -23.66 3.69
C VAL A 410 -12.35 -24.90 4.53
N LEU A 411 -11.32 -25.66 4.16
CA LEU A 411 -10.88 -26.80 4.96
C LEU A 411 -10.37 -26.34 6.34
N LEU A 412 -9.53 -25.31 6.37
CA LEU A 412 -8.95 -24.79 7.60
C LEU A 412 -10.01 -24.21 8.55
N THR A 413 -11.00 -23.48 8.02
CA THR A 413 -12.06 -22.86 8.85
C THR A 413 -12.87 -23.89 9.65
N SER A 414 -12.97 -25.13 9.18
CA SER A 414 -13.68 -26.22 9.87
C SER A 414 -12.98 -26.74 11.14
N SER A 415 -11.71 -26.40 11.33
CA SER A 415 -10.84 -26.92 12.40
C SER A 415 -10.31 -25.86 13.35
N LEU A 416 -10.74 -24.60 13.20
CA LEU A 416 -10.31 -23.51 14.05
C LEU A 416 -10.84 -23.69 15.48
N ALA A 417 -10.01 -23.32 16.45
CA ALA A 417 -10.45 -23.18 17.83
C ALA A 417 -11.55 -22.11 17.94
N ASP A 418 -12.45 -22.26 18.92
CA ASP A 418 -13.46 -21.25 19.21
C ASP A 418 -12.77 -19.94 19.68
N PRO A 419 -12.90 -18.82 18.94
CA PRO A 419 -12.28 -17.54 19.32
C PRO A 419 -12.63 -17.07 20.73
N GLU A 420 -13.81 -17.42 21.26
CA GLU A 420 -14.26 -17.04 22.61
C GLU A 420 -13.45 -17.74 23.72
N THR A 421 -12.79 -18.86 23.39
CA THR A 421 -12.04 -19.69 24.35
C THR A 421 -10.52 -19.48 24.29
N VAL A 422 -10.02 -18.83 23.24
CA VAL A 422 -8.57 -18.66 23.02
C VAL A 422 -8.00 -17.53 23.88
N VAL A 423 -6.81 -17.76 24.41
CA VAL A 423 -5.97 -16.75 25.05
C VAL A 423 -4.74 -16.53 24.18
N LEU A 424 -4.63 -15.34 23.59
CA LEU A 424 -3.52 -14.97 22.72
C LEU A 424 -2.37 -14.39 23.54
N PRO A 425 -1.11 -14.76 23.24
CA PRO A 425 0.04 -14.04 23.79
C PRO A 425 0.04 -12.61 23.25
N ALA A 426 0.26 -11.65 24.15
CA ALA A 426 0.29 -10.24 23.82
C ALA A 426 1.46 -9.56 24.53
N ARG A 427 1.66 -8.27 24.23
CA ARG A 427 2.57 -7.41 24.98
C ARG A 427 1.84 -6.13 25.32
N GLU A 428 1.99 -5.64 26.54
CA GLU A 428 1.65 -4.26 26.83
C GLU A 428 2.80 -3.37 26.39
N VAL A 429 2.51 -2.35 25.58
CA VAL A 429 3.50 -1.42 25.04
C VAL A 429 3.12 -0.02 25.50
N THR A 430 3.94 0.58 26.37
CA THR A 430 3.72 1.94 26.85
C THR A 430 4.51 2.93 26.00
N LEU A 431 3.78 3.82 25.32
CA LEU A 431 4.34 4.84 24.46
C LEU A 431 4.22 6.24 25.10
N PRO A 432 5.28 7.06 25.10
CA PRO A 432 5.15 8.48 25.44
C PRO A 432 4.33 9.20 24.35
N ILE A 433 3.48 10.16 24.73
CA ILE A 433 2.74 10.98 23.76
C ILE A 433 2.82 12.45 24.16
N ALA A 434 3.16 13.30 23.19
CA ALA A 434 2.91 14.73 23.30
C ALA A 434 1.58 15.01 22.59
N PHE A 435 0.54 15.26 23.37
CA PHE A 435 -0.75 15.71 22.84
C PHE A 435 -0.65 17.11 22.26
N ASP A 436 -1.54 17.43 21.31
CA ASP A 436 -1.64 18.75 20.68
C ASP A 436 -0.32 19.25 20.05
N HIS A 437 0.48 18.32 19.53
CA HIS A 437 1.82 18.60 19.05
C HIS A 437 1.81 19.61 17.86
N PRO A 438 2.73 20.61 17.82
CA PRO A 438 2.76 21.63 16.75
C PRO A 438 2.80 21.09 15.31
N GLU A 439 3.58 20.04 15.06
CA GLU A 439 3.62 19.33 13.76
C GLU A 439 2.26 18.76 13.30
N ALA A 440 1.34 18.43 14.22
CA ALA A 440 -0.01 18.01 13.83
C ALA A 440 -0.79 19.19 13.22
N HIS A 441 -0.68 20.38 13.82
CA HIS A 441 -1.26 21.62 13.31
C HIS A 441 -0.63 22.06 11.98
N GLU A 442 0.67 21.82 11.79
CA GLU A 442 1.34 21.99 10.49
C GLU A 442 0.66 21.16 9.40
N ALA A 443 0.36 19.89 9.67
CA ALA A 443 -0.30 19.01 8.71
C ALA A 443 -1.70 19.51 8.34
N MET A 444 -2.47 20.00 9.32
CA MET A 444 -3.79 20.58 9.11
C MET A 444 -3.70 21.86 8.27
N ARG A 445 -2.73 22.73 8.56
CA ARG A 445 -2.52 23.99 7.81
C ARG A 445 -2.13 23.74 6.36
N ARG A 446 -1.20 22.81 6.10
CA ARG A 446 -0.84 22.40 4.73
C ARG A 446 -2.04 21.86 3.98
N TYR A 447 -2.80 20.96 4.60
CA TYR A 447 -4.00 20.38 4.01
C TYR A 447 -5.06 21.44 3.65
N ALA A 448 -5.38 22.34 4.58
CA ALA A 448 -6.33 23.41 4.33
C ALA A 448 -5.86 24.35 3.21
N ALA A 449 -4.56 24.63 3.12
CA ALA A 449 -4.01 25.52 2.11
C ALA A 449 -3.95 24.90 0.70
N SER A 450 -3.63 23.60 0.58
CA SER A 450 -3.30 22.98 -0.71
C SER A 450 -4.28 21.91 -1.19
N VAL A 451 -5.20 21.45 -0.34
CA VAL A 451 -6.09 20.32 -0.67
C VAL A 451 -7.55 20.69 -0.48
N ARG A 452 -7.95 21.12 0.72
CA ARG A 452 -9.36 21.42 1.02
C ARG A 452 -9.51 22.52 2.09
N PRO A 453 -9.68 23.79 1.67
CA PRO A 453 -9.79 24.93 2.59
C PRO A 453 -11.02 24.93 3.49
N ASP A 454 -12.11 24.28 3.07
CA ASP A 454 -13.41 24.23 3.76
C ASP A 454 -13.60 22.96 4.59
N ALA A 455 -12.52 22.22 4.86
CA ALA A 455 -12.61 20.95 5.57
C ALA A 455 -13.08 21.15 7.03
N PRO A 456 -14.15 20.49 7.48
CA PRO A 456 -14.78 20.78 8.76
C PRO A 456 -13.98 20.29 9.98
N TRP A 457 -13.00 19.42 9.75
CA TRP A 457 -12.04 18.96 10.75
C TRP A 457 -10.82 19.87 10.88
N CYS A 458 -10.67 20.89 10.01
CA CYS A 458 -9.63 21.91 10.13
C CYS A 458 -10.24 23.22 10.68
N PRO A 459 -9.48 24.05 11.42
CA PRO A 459 -8.04 23.95 11.67
C PRO A 459 -7.65 23.07 12.86
N ASP A 460 -8.60 22.43 13.54
CA ASP A 460 -8.35 21.68 14.78
C ASP A 460 -9.10 20.34 14.79
N ASN A 461 -8.35 19.27 14.58
CA ASN A 461 -8.89 17.92 14.55
C ASN A 461 -9.40 17.45 15.91
N VAL A 462 -8.81 17.91 17.01
CA VAL A 462 -9.21 17.51 18.37
C VAL A 462 -10.55 18.14 18.70
N GLU A 463 -10.69 19.43 18.40
CA GLU A 463 -11.97 20.13 18.52
C GLU A 463 -13.05 19.49 17.63
N PHE A 464 -12.69 19.03 16.44
CA PHE A 464 -13.60 18.24 15.64
C PHE A 464 -14.02 16.94 16.34
N ILE A 465 -13.06 16.12 16.82
CA ILE A 465 -13.35 14.88 17.56
C ILE A 465 -14.26 15.13 18.76
N ARG A 466 -14.04 16.23 19.51
CA ARG A 466 -14.90 16.65 20.62
C ARG A 466 -16.35 16.84 20.15
N ARG A 467 -16.58 17.64 19.11
CA ARG A 467 -17.93 17.89 18.56
C ARG A 467 -18.64 16.63 18.11
N VAL A 468 -17.95 15.75 17.38
CA VAL A 468 -18.55 14.53 16.83
C VAL A 468 -18.84 13.46 17.91
N ASN A 469 -18.25 13.59 19.10
CA ASN A 469 -18.46 12.65 20.22
C ASN A 469 -19.28 13.21 21.38
N ASP A 470 -19.82 14.43 21.25
CA ASP A 470 -20.60 15.11 22.30
C ASP A 470 -19.84 15.24 23.64
N LEU A 471 -18.57 15.64 23.55
CA LEU A 471 -17.74 15.92 24.73
C LEU A 471 -17.87 17.40 25.10
N ASP A 472 -17.85 17.68 26.40
CA ASP A 472 -18.09 19.04 26.90
C ASP A 472 -16.84 19.91 26.64
N GLU A 473 -15.66 19.40 27.00
CA GLU A 473 -14.37 20.08 26.84
C GLU A 473 -13.45 19.43 25.80
N ARG A 474 -12.58 20.23 25.16
CA ARG A 474 -11.63 19.76 24.13
C ARG A 474 -10.64 18.72 24.70
N ASP A 475 -10.16 18.96 25.92
CA ASP A 475 -9.11 18.14 26.54
C ASP A 475 -9.62 16.76 26.98
N GLU A 476 -10.93 16.55 27.10
CA GLU A 476 -11.52 15.22 27.35
C GLU A 476 -11.14 14.20 26.26
N VAL A 477 -10.87 14.66 25.03
CA VAL A 477 -10.33 13.80 23.97
C VAL A 477 -9.00 13.18 24.39
N PHE A 478 -8.10 13.98 24.96
CA PHE A 478 -6.78 13.50 25.41
C PHE A 478 -6.90 12.58 26.62
N GLU A 479 -7.80 12.90 27.56
CA GLU A 479 -8.08 12.06 28.72
C GLU A 479 -8.56 10.66 28.31
N ILE A 480 -9.50 10.58 27.37
CA ILE A 480 -9.99 9.31 26.83
C ILE A 480 -8.87 8.53 26.15
N VAL A 481 -8.03 9.21 25.33
CA VAL A 481 -6.89 8.55 24.66
C VAL A 481 -5.86 8.04 25.67
N GLN A 482 -5.62 8.76 26.76
CA GLN A 482 -4.70 8.34 27.81
C GLN A 482 -5.23 7.16 28.64
N GLN A 483 -6.53 7.13 28.93
CA GLN A 483 -7.15 6.08 29.75
C GLN A 483 -7.28 4.74 28.99
N ALA A 484 -7.42 4.81 27.67
CA ALA A 484 -7.62 3.66 26.81
C ALA A 484 -6.44 2.67 26.80
N THR A 485 -6.79 1.39 26.64
CA THR A 485 -5.88 0.34 26.19
C THR A 485 -6.27 -0.03 24.77
N TYR A 486 -5.37 0.21 23.82
CA TYR A 486 -5.60 -0.03 22.40
C TYR A 486 -5.03 -1.38 21.98
N LEU A 487 -5.87 -2.28 21.46
CA LEU A 487 -5.42 -3.53 20.87
C LEU A 487 -5.02 -3.30 19.42
N VAL A 488 -3.79 -3.63 19.05
CA VAL A 488 -3.35 -3.65 17.65
C VAL A 488 -4.04 -4.79 16.92
N VAL A 489 -4.87 -4.47 15.93
CA VAL A 489 -5.63 -5.44 15.13
C VAL A 489 -5.06 -5.62 13.73
N GLY A 490 -4.02 -4.88 13.36
CA GLY A 490 -3.31 -5.04 12.09
C GLY A 490 -2.12 -4.09 12.02
N LEU A 491 -1.27 -4.26 11.02
CA LEU A 491 -0.09 -3.42 10.78
C LEU A 491 -0.10 -2.93 9.32
N GLY A 492 0.67 -1.88 9.04
CA GLY A 492 0.75 -1.26 7.73
C GLY A 492 -0.37 -0.27 7.42
N ASP A 493 -1.02 0.32 8.44
CA ASP A 493 -2.08 1.35 8.32
C ASP A 493 -1.58 2.70 8.86
N VAL A 494 -0.89 3.55 8.08
CA VAL A 494 -0.36 3.24 6.76
C VAL A 494 1.16 3.22 6.76
N TYR A 495 1.72 2.19 6.12
CA TYR A 495 3.16 1.91 5.95
C TYR A 495 3.95 1.55 7.21
N LEU A 496 5.06 0.83 7.00
CA LEU A 496 6.18 0.66 7.94
C LEU A 496 5.79 0.38 9.40
N GLY A 497 5.01 -0.68 9.62
CA GLY A 497 4.61 -1.13 10.95
C GLY A 497 3.62 -0.23 11.66
N ALA A 498 3.05 0.77 10.98
CA ALA A 498 1.99 1.60 11.53
C ALA A 498 0.80 0.72 11.95
N PRO A 499 0.35 0.76 13.21
CA PRO A 499 -0.72 -0.10 13.68
C PRO A 499 -2.07 0.46 13.23
N VAL A 500 -3.01 -0.43 12.93
CA VAL A 500 -4.43 -0.16 13.16
C VAL A 500 -4.78 -0.75 14.51
N ALA A 501 -5.21 0.10 15.44
CA ALA A 501 -5.51 -0.30 16.81
C ALA A 501 -6.87 0.19 17.26
N VAL A 502 -7.48 -0.49 18.23
CA VAL A 502 -8.81 -0.14 18.71
C VAL A 502 -8.91 -0.26 20.23
N PRO A 503 -9.64 0.65 20.92
CA PRO A 503 -9.86 0.49 22.35
C PRO A 503 -10.58 -0.82 22.68
N ILE A 504 -9.99 -1.58 23.59
CA ILE A 504 -10.59 -2.81 24.15
C ILE A 504 -11.91 -2.45 24.84
N ASP A 505 -11.89 -1.43 25.68
CA ASP A 505 -13.07 -0.88 26.34
C ASP A 505 -13.90 -0.04 25.35
N PRO A 506 -15.16 -0.42 25.07
CA PRO A 506 -16.03 0.33 24.17
C PRO A 506 -16.26 1.80 24.56
N ARG A 507 -16.13 2.15 25.85
CA ARG A 507 -16.32 3.54 26.31
C ARG A 507 -15.25 4.48 25.78
N HIS A 508 -14.07 3.97 25.46
CA HIS A 508 -12.97 4.75 24.93
C HIS A 508 -12.97 4.86 23.39
N ARG A 509 -13.94 4.25 22.69
CA ARG A 509 -14.05 4.32 21.23
C ARG A 509 -14.60 5.68 20.79
N LEU A 510 -13.72 6.65 20.63
CA LEU A 510 -14.02 7.92 19.96
C LEU A 510 -14.31 7.65 18.49
N VAL A 511 -15.46 8.11 18.01
CA VAL A 511 -15.88 7.96 16.61
C VAL A 511 -15.53 9.23 15.84
N THR A 512 -14.90 9.10 14.69
CA THR A 512 -14.60 10.23 13.80
C THR A 512 -14.58 9.81 12.34
N THR A 513 -14.39 10.75 11.42
CA THR A 513 -14.24 10.46 10.00
C THR A 513 -12.79 10.50 9.56
N LYS A 514 -12.46 9.69 8.56
CA LYS A 514 -11.24 9.88 7.77
C LYS A 514 -11.38 11.15 6.92
N TYR A 515 -10.26 11.78 6.58
CA TYR A 515 -10.17 12.93 5.70
C TYR A 515 -10.75 12.60 4.31
N ASN A 516 -11.38 13.59 3.68
CA ASN A 516 -11.89 13.49 2.31
C ASN A 516 -11.52 14.75 1.48
N PRO A 517 -10.56 14.66 0.53
CA PRO A 517 -9.63 13.54 0.33
C PRO A 517 -8.57 13.48 1.44
N ALA A 518 -7.79 12.40 1.51
CA ALA A 518 -6.70 12.23 2.49
C ALA A 518 -5.60 13.31 2.36
N ARG A 519 -4.84 13.54 3.44
CA ARG A 519 -3.66 14.44 3.39
C ARG A 519 -2.56 13.83 2.52
N THR A 520 -1.82 14.70 1.84
CA THR A 520 -0.58 14.34 1.15
C THR A 520 0.63 14.29 2.08
N TRP A 521 0.54 14.91 3.26
CA TRP A 521 1.62 14.97 4.23
C TRP A 521 1.12 14.84 5.67
N THR A 522 1.81 14.01 6.46
CA THR A 522 1.59 13.72 7.88
C THR A 522 2.97 13.49 8.49
N PRO A 523 3.29 14.11 9.64
CA PRO A 523 4.60 13.97 10.24
C PRO A 523 4.80 12.57 10.81
N GLN A 524 6.05 12.11 10.80
CA GLN A 524 6.42 10.81 11.35
C GLN A 524 5.99 10.66 12.82
N ASN A 525 5.34 9.52 13.10
CA ASN A 525 4.75 9.10 14.37
C ASN A 525 3.73 10.07 14.95
N ALA A 526 3.03 10.80 14.06
CA ALA A 526 1.73 11.34 14.42
C ALA A 526 0.83 10.20 14.91
N VAL A 527 0.01 10.50 15.90
CA VAL A 527 -1.04 9.62 16.41
C VAL A 527 -2.36 10.19 15.91
N GLY A 528 -3.17 9.36 15.28
CA GLY A 528 -4.45 9.79 14.73
C GLY A 528 -5.58 8.80 14.96
N ILE A 529 -6.82 9.29 14.86
CA ILE A 529 -8.05 8.52 14.99
C ILE A 529 -8.87 8.60 13.69
N GLY A 530 -9.35 7.48 13.16
CA GLY A 530 -10.13 7.42 11.92
C GLY A 530 -11.20 6.34 12.03
N GLY A 531 -12.48 6.71 11.89
CA GLY A 531 -13.54 5.83 12.37
C GLY A 531 -13.43 5.70 13.88
N ILE A 532 -13.28 4.47 14.36
CA ILE A 532 -12.98 4.13 15.77
C ILE A 532 -11.54 3.64 15.98
N TYR A 533 -10.72 3.69 14.94
CA TYR A 533 -9.37 3.16 14.95
C TYR A 533 -8.35 4.23 15.29
N LEU A 534 -7.28 3.81 15.96
CA LEU A 534 -6.07 4.58 16.20
C LEU A 534 -4.94 4.10 15.29
N CYS A 535 -4.16 5.04 14.79
CA CYS A 535 -2.96 4.83 14.00
C CYS A 535 -1.76 5.57 14.60
N VAL A 536 -0.56 4.99 14.45
CA VAL A 536 0.73 5.67 14.64
C VAL A 536 1.52 5.63 13.32
N TYR A 537 1.69 6.76 12.65
CA TYR A 537 2.32 6.82 11.34
C TYR A 537 3.82 6.42 11.41
N GLY A 538 4.23 5.32 10.77
CA GLY A 538 5.61 4.79 10.86
C GLY A 538 6.66 5.67 10.19
N MET A 539 6.25 6.44 9.18
CA MET A 539 7.05 7.35 8.37
C MET A 539 6.30 8.66 8.13
N GLU A 540 7.01 9.66 7.63
CA GLU A 540 6.39 10.85 7.05
C GLU A 540 5.73 10.48 5.71
N GLY A 541 4.50 10.93 5.46
CA GLY A 541 3.79 10.55 4.24
C GLY A 541 2.29 10.88 4.23
N PRO A 542 1.51 10.34 3.29
CA PRO A 542 0.07 10.58 3.21
C PRO A 542 -0.66 9.99 4.42
N GLY A 543 -1.84 10.54 4.75
CA GLY A 543 -2.62 10.06 5.90
C GLY A 543 -4.04 10.59 5.95
N GLY A 544 -4.98 9.73 6.39
CA GLY A 544 -6.40 10.04 6.45
C GLY A 544 -6.97 10.27 7.85
N TYR A 545 -6.24 9.98 8.93
CA TYR A 545 -6.80 9.98 10.29
C TYR A 545 -6.72 11.36 10.93
N GLN A 546 -7.63 11.66 11.84
CA GLN A 546 -7.67 12.89 12.62
C GLN A 546 -6.54 12.91 13.66
N LEU A 547 -5.64 13.89 13.61
CA LEU A 547 -4.43 13.88 14.45
C LEU A 547 -4.72 14.38 15.87
N VAL A 548 -4.18 13.68 16.88
CA VAL A 548 -4.34 14.02 18.31
C VAL A 548 -3.00 14.30 19.01
N GLY A 549 -1.87 13.85 18.45
CA GLY A 549 -0.55 14.06 19.05
C GLY A 549 0.58 13.43 18.24
N ARG A 550 1.77 13.33 18.85
CA ARG A 550 2.92 12.56 18.33
C ARG A 550 3.51 11.67 19.41
N THR A 551 4.07 10.54 18.98
CA THR A 551 4.76 9.58 19.84
C THR A 551 6.18 9.28 19.32
N VAL A 552 6.83 8.26 19.85
CA VAL A 552 8.17 7.79 19.46
C VAL A 552 8.14 6.96 18.17
N PRO A 553 9.31 6.73 17.52
CA PRO A 553 9.37 5.83 16.37
C PRO A 553 8.81 4.45 16.68
N VAL A 554 7.94 3.96 15.81
CA VAL A 554 7.44 2.56 15.81
C VAL A 554 8.09 1.70 14.72
N TRP A 555 9.05 2.29 14.00
CA TRP A 555 9.84 1.68 12.94
C TRP A 555 11.32 2.01 13.12
N ARG A 556 12.20 1.01 12.99
CA ARG A 556 13.65 1.14 13.13
C ARG A 556 14.38 0.20 12.17
N LEU A 557 14.80 0.73 11.03
CA LEU A 557 15.31 -0.04 9.88
C LEU A 557 16.50 -0.96 10.20
N GLN A 558 17.37 -0.57 11.13
CA GLN A 558 18.59 -1.30 11.49
C GLN A 558 18.32 -2.58 12.30
N ASP A 559 17.12 -2.75 12.85
CA ASP A 559 16.77 -3.94 13.63
C ASP A 559 16.45 -5.11 12.68
N GLU A 560 16.65 -6.35 13.14
CA GLU A 560 16.28 -7.55 12.37
C GLU A 560 14.79 -7.56 11.99
N ARG A 561 13.94 -7.01 12.88
CA ARG A 561 12.52 -6.74 12.63
C ARG A 561 12.27 -5.25 12.83
N PRO A 562 12.24 -4.47 11.74
CA PRO A 562 12.13 -3.02 11.87
C PRO A 562 10.82 -2.51 12.46
N TRP A 563 9.73 -3.27 12.38
CA TRP A 563 8.46 -2.91 13.01
C TRP A 563 8.48 -3.26 14.50
N LEU A 564 8.35 -2.25 15.36
CA LEU A 564 8.48 -2.41 16.81
C LEU A 564 7.19 -2.90 17.48
N LEU A 565 6.05 -2.64 16.83
CA LEU A 565 4.73 -3.09 17.24
C LEU A 565 4.34 -4.40 16.55
N ARG A 566 3.49 -5.19 17.20
CA ARG A 566 3.02 -6.50 16.74
C ARG A 566 1.50 -6.55 16.81
N GLN A 567 0.91 -7.44 16.01
CA GLN A 567 -0.50 -7.77 16.15
C GLN A 567 -0.79 -8.24 17.59
N PHE A 568 -1.92 -7.81 18.13
CA PHE A 568 -2.37 -8.01 19.51
C PHE A 568 -1.53 -7.34 20.61
N ASP A 569 -0.55 -6.48 20.27
CA ASP A 569 0.00 -5.58 21.28
C ASP A 569 -1.11 -4.70 21.88
N LYS A 570 -1.02 -4.46 23.18
CA LYS A 570 -1.87 -3.57 23.96
C LYS A 570 -1.13 -2.26 24.18
N ILE A 571 -1.41 -1.25 23.35
CA ILE A 571 -0.79 0.06 23.43
C ILE A 571 -1.46 0.87 24.55
N ARG A 572 -0.64 1.51 25.38
CA ARG A 572 -1.03 2.53 26.37
C ARG A 572 -0.18 3.78 26.17
N PHE A 573 -0.76 4.95 26.43
CA PHE A 573 -0.05 6.22 26.29
C PHE A 573 0.29 6.84 27.65
N THR A 574 1.47 7.44 27.75
CA THR A 574 1.89 8.28 28.89
C THR A 574 2.15 9.70 28.38
N PRO A 575 1.41 10.72 28.86
CA PRO A 575 1.63 12.09 28.43
C PRO A 575 3.03 12.59 28.81
N VAL A 576 3.68 13.29 27.88
CA VAL A 576 4.98 13.95 28.07
C VAL A 576 4.97 15.32 27.38
N SER A 577 5.90 16.20 27.77
CA SER A 577 6.15 17.45 27.05
C SER A 577 6.75 17.21 25.67
N VAL A 578 6.67 18.21 24.78
CA VAL A 578 7.27 18.16 23.43
C VAL A 578 8.79 17.98 23.53
N GLU A 579 9.43 18.61 24.50
CA GLU A 579 10.87 18.54 24.75
C GLU A 579 11.30 17.15 25.21
N GLN A 580 10.55 16.56 26.15
CA GLN A 580 10.79 15.17 26.59
C GLN A 580 10.60 14.19 25.43
N LEU A 581 9.52 14.35 24.67
CA LEU A 581 9.28 13.49 23.51
C LEU A 581 10.42 13.59 22.48
N ALA A 582 10.92 14.80 22.21
CA ALA A 582 12.03 14.99 21.28
C ALA A 582 13.30 14.22 21.72
N HIS A 583 13.60 14.22 23.02
CA HIS A 583 14.71 13.44 23.57
C HIS A 583 14.48 11.93 23.40
N GLU A 584 13.33 11.41 23.83
CA GLU A 584 13.01 9.98 23.75
C GLU A 584 12.97 9.47 22.30
N ARG A 585 12.44 10.28 21.37
CA ARG A 585 12.47 10.00 19.93
C ARG A 585 13.89 9.80 19.42
N ALA A 586 14.83 10.66 19.83
CA ALA A 586 16.22 10.60 19.39
C ALA A 586 16.94 9.35 19.94
N GLU A 587 16.69 8.98 21.21
CA GLU A 587 17.27 7.78 21.82
C GLU A 587 16.78 6.49 21.15
N ILE A 588 15.47 6.39 20.86
CA ILE A 588 14.90 5.21 20.19
C ILE A 588 15.37 5.13 18.74
N ALA A 589 15.35 6.24 17.98
CA ALA A 589 15.82 6.25 16.59
C ALA A 589 17.28 5.80 16.47
N ALA A 590 18.12 6.20 17.42
CA ALA A 590 19.53 5.82 17.47
C ALA A 590 19.80 4.41 18.02
N GLY A 591 18.76 3.67 18.44
CA GLY A 591 18.90 2.34 19.04
C GLY A 591 19.49 2.33 20.46
N ARG A 592 19.54 3.48 21.14
CA ARG A 592 20.04 3.59 22.53
C ARG A 592 18.96 3.30 23.58
N ALA A 593 17.70 3.42 23.19
CA ALA A 593 16.54 3.03 23.98
C ALA A 593 15.57 2.19 23.12
N ASP A 594 14.68 1.47 23.78
CA ASP A 594 13.62 0.70 23.13
C ASP A 594 12.25 1.02 23.73
N LEU A 595 11.17 0.54 23.09
CA LEU A 595 9.83 0.68 23.62
C LEU A 595 9.71 0.02 25.00
N LYS A 596 8.93 0.61 25.90
CA LYS A 596 8.62 0.00 27.20
C LYS A 596 7.60 -1.11 27.00
N VAL A 597 8.05 -2.36 27.15
CA VAL A 597 7.25 -3.55 26.87
C VAL A 597 7.16 -4.47 28.08
N ALA A 598 5.96 -4.99 28.37
CA ALA A 598 5.72 -6.02 29.38
C ALA A 598 4.93 -7.21 28.78
N PRO A 599 5.18 -8.46 29.21
CA PRO A 599 4.36 -9.59 28.81
C PRO A 599 2.89 -9.39 29.19
N ALA A 600 1.98 -9.73 28.29
CA ALA A 600 0.54 -9.66 28.52
C ALA A 600 -0.18 -10.81 27.80
N THR A 601 -1.49 -10.90 27.98
CA THR A 601 -2.37 -11.77 27.20
C THR A 601 -3.61 -10.99 26.76
N PHE A 602 -4.28 -11.49 25.72
CA PHE A 602 -5.57 -10.98 25.28
C PHE A 602 -6.54 -12.15 25.10
N SER A 603 -7.80 -11.97 25.50
CA SER A 603 -8.88 -12.92 25.23
C SER A 603 -10.21 -12.19 25.09
N ILE A 604 -11.16 -12.80 24.37
CA ILE A 604 -12.51 -12.24 24.24
C ILE A 604 -13.23 -12.19 25.60
N ALA A 605 -12.95 -13.14 26.49
CA ALA A 605 -13.47 -13.12 27.85
C ALA A 605 -13.10 -11.83 28.63
N GLU A 606 -11.95 -11.22 28.35
CA GLU A 606 -11.58 -9.91 28.90
C GLU A 606 -12.52 -8.80 28.42
N VAL A 607 -12.83 -8.78 27.12
CA VAL A 607 -13.75 -7.81 26.50
C VAL A 607 -15.16 -7.97 27.08
N ARG A 608 -15.67 -9.21 27.14
CA ARG A 608 -17.01 -9.51 27.66
C ARG A 608 -17.21 -9.06 29.10
N ARG A 609 -16.18 -9.24 29.94
CA ARG A 609 -16.22 -8.77 31.33
C ARG A 609 -16.38 -7.26 31.42
N ILE A 610 -15.65 -6.49 30.61
CA ILE A 610 -15.79 -5.01 30.57
C ILE A 610 -17.20 -4.63 30.11
N GLU A 611 -17.73 -5.30 29.07
CA GLU A 611 -19.09 -5.03 28.57
C GLU A 611 -20.18 -5.35 29.60
N GLN A 612 -19.99 -6.37 30.43
CA GLN A 612 -20.92 -6.79 31.48
C GLN A 612 -20.86 -5.93 32.75
N GLU A 613 -19.72 -5.28 33.03
CA GLU A 613 -19.57 -4.42 34.21
C GLU A 613 -20.37 -3.11 34.11
N ALA A 614 -20.57 -2.58 32.90
CA ALA A 614 -21.28 -1.30 32.69
C ALA A 614 -22.15 -1.27 31.41
N PRO A 615 -23.09 -2.22 31.21
CA PRO A 615 -23.82 -2.37 29.95
C PRO A 615 -24.72 -1.17 29.64
N VAL A 616 -25.35 -0.59 30.65
CA VAL A 616 -26.22 0.59 30.50
C VAL A 616 -25.39 1.82 30.11
N ASP A 617 -24.28 2.08 30.82
CA ASP A 617 -23.40 3.21 30.53
C ASP A 617 -22.81 3.13 29.12
N ILE A 618 -22.37 1.94 28.70
CA ILE A 618 -21.86 1.70 27.33
C ILE A 618 -22.94 1.98 26.30
N ALA A 619 -24.16 1.47 26.49
CA ALA A 619 -25.26 1.69 25.56
C ALA A 619 -25.66 3.17 25.47
N THR A 620 -25.76 3.86 26.62
CA THR A 620 -26.06 5.29 26.69
C THR A 620 -24.99 6.13 26.00
N LEU A 621 -23.71 5.84 26.27
CA LEU A 621 -22.59 6.56 25.65
C LEU A 621 -22.54 6.34 24.14
N ARG A 622 -22.75 5.10 23.66
CA ARG A 622 -22.82 4.78 22.23
C ARG A 622 -23.97 5.53 21.56
N ALA A 623 -25.15 5.57 22.17
CA ALA A 623 -26.29 6.30 21.64
C ALA A 623 -26.02 7.82 21.56
N ARG A 624 -25.44 8.41 22.61
CA ARG A 624 -25.05 9.83 22.65
C ARG A 624 -24.07 10.18 21.53
N ARG A 625 -22.98 9.41 21.39
CA ARG A 625 -21.98 9.59 20.33
C ARG A 625 -22.57 9.41 18.93
N ARG A 626 -23.43 8.40 18.73
CA ARG A 626 -24.11 8.19 17.43
C ARG A 626 -24.98 9.39 17.06
N ALA A 627 -25.75 9.92 18.00
CA ALA A 627 -26.58 11.10 17.77
C ALA A 627 -25.76 12.34 17.40
N ALA A 628 -24.63 12.58 18.09
CA ALA A 628 -23.73 13.68 17.74
C ALA A 628 -23.04 13.49 16.38
N PHE A 629 -22.66 12.26 16.05
CA PHE A 629 -22.14 11.91 14.75
C PHE A 629 -23.15 12.15 13.62
N ASP A 630 -24.41 11.76 13.82
CA ASP A 630 -25.49 12.01 12.86
C ASP A 630 -25.78 13.51 12.72
N ALA A 631 -25.76 14.26 13.82
CA ALA A 631 -25.96 15.71 13.81
C ALA A 631 -24.83 16.44 13.07
N GLU A 632 -23.58 16.07 13.30
CA GLU A 632 -22.43 16.67 12.61
C GLU A 632 -22.43 16.30 11.12
N ARG A 633 -22.80 15.06 10.76
CA ARG A 633 -23.02 14.65 9.36
C ARG A 633 -24.09 15.51 8.67
N ALA A 634 -25.23 15.73 9.32
CA ALA A 634 -26.32 16.52 8.76
C ALA A 634 -25.92 17.98 8.50
N ARG A 635 -25.05 18.56 9.33
CA ARG A 635 -24.54 19.94 9.15
C ARG A 635 -23.67 20.11 7.90
N TRP A 636 -23.10 19.03 7.37
CA TRP A 636 -22.23 19.09 6.19
C TRP A 636 -22.88 18.55 4.92
N GLY A 637 -23.91 17.71 5.07
CA GLY A 637 -24.74 17.27 3.95
C GLY A 637 -25.74 18.33 3.48
N ALA A 638 -25.97 19.38 4.28
CA ALA A 638 -26.76 20.58 3.95
C ALA A 638 -25.86 21.70 3.45
#